data_AF-A0A7S1BKL3-F1
#
_entry.id   AF-A0A7S1BKL3-F1
#
_cell.length_a   1.000
_cell.length_b   1.000
_cell.length_c   1.000
_cell.angle_alpha   90.00
_cell.angle_beta   90.00
_cell.angle_gamma   90.00
#
_symmetry.space_group_name_H-M   'P 1'
#
loop_
_entity.id
_entity.type
_entity.pdbx_description
1 polymer ?
#
loop_
_entity_poly.entity_id
_entity_poly.type
_entity_poly.pdbx_seq_one_letter_code
_entity_poly.pdbx_strand_id
1 'polypeptide(L)'
;MSETVTHDLTVWEMMSQLVAPEGILVKNEIYHETMSNLFDRTMLIYYEHVPIVKSWALSIGSNRMDLLQPNITSMKKWDKIKTVWDGFNPTPKDFDDHFKYVHDYQINNAQDTGKCLDAKQPPTREDDKRKKEMQKDKDEALAGILLILEAEKTSESIEVETISLAMKEVGLTPISTISHVLQDGKSLAIIFLREGLVTARTWPEENYCAFDVQLWSAFSKIESIKSGLSKVTGSKQEHVSSYRIITGGVASTEMLSEDKKKIGPRNESSRECNTPVIKDGDIDGQIIEAVMEEIMEMIQEESGAVAVLCGSRDEPCLSNNILLKKRSSLKSVPLWTCPHMLSTVDLKYEKSYKTQMFKCEMELLYQLRDAVSQNGKFLAFVLDSSSNLNMGILAHRILANPKNKPLLLTDRFTFIVPIKNDVDKYTNKSIPQMDMDSKVLNWRHSFLEWRRRELVDYQFLFRAEVTLQGTNGLFSLGILSGQDPHFFSRLVNVTKTIELQTGLITEIQKIEGGIEEFSAYQEEKWYTEDDFASDRKAGEAQFAAQRPLAEQRLYQFNVLSGEITSFVLRAFVSEILAKHTSLKVHVLEDIGIGYILGALSSEGSIVLVWDGMKHIDLNIFGYETETSSQLEGKFEKYALTYDVKLEMMAYDEFPRGVERVVNIRQDLEVWRNLSNEL
;
A
#
# COMPACT_ATOMS: atom_id res chain seq x y z
N MET A 1 -4.11 14.65 -6.49
CA MET A 1 -4.28 13.35 -7.18
C MET A 1 -5.39 12.63 -6.46
N SER A 2 -6.31 11.99 -7.18
CA SER A 2 -7.33 11.13 -6.58
C SER A 2 -6.61 10.01 -5.81
N GLU A 3 -6.67 10.02 -4.48
CA GLU A 3 -6.07 8.98 -3.63
C GLU A 3 -6.90 7.69 -3.62
N THR A 4 -7.99 7.67 -4.38
CA THR A 4 -8.98 6.60 -4.43
C THR A 4 -9.05 5.95 -5.82
N VAL A 5 -9.12 4.62 -5.82
CA VAL A 5 -9.35 3.74 -6.97
C VAL A 5 -10.85 3.48 -7.16
N THR A 6 -11.59 3.42 -6.05
CA THR A 6 -13.06 3.40 -6.01
C THR A 6 -13.53 4.28 -4.85
N HIS A 7 -14.85 4.49 -4.69
CA HIS A 7 -15.38 5.24 -3.54
C HIS A 7 -14.93 4.69 -2.17
N ASP A 8 -14.62 3.39 -2.10
CA ASP A 8 -14.33 2.64 -0.87
C ASP A 8 -12.86 2.21 -0.75
N LEU A 9 -12.02 2.49 -1.75
CA LEU A 9 -10.69 1.88 -1.84
C LEU A 9 -9.64 2.89 -2.28
N THR A 10 -8.64 3.10 -1.43
CA THR A 10 -7.47 3.93 -1.75
C THR A 10 -6.49 3.20 -2.67
N VAL A 11 -5.61 3.96 -3.33
CA VAL A 11 -4.52 3.39 -4.15
C VAL A 11 -3.61 2.50 -3.29
N TRP A 12 -3.38 2.85 -2.02
CA TRP A 12 -2.55 2.07 -1.11
C TRP A 12 -3.20 0.76 -0.65
N GLU A 13 -4.50 0.78 -0.36
CA GLU A 13 -5.27 -0.42 -0.07
C GLU A 13 -5.35 -1.34 -1.29
N MET A 14 -5.43 -0.77 -2.50
CA MET A 14 -5.33 -1.55 -3.72
C MET A 14 -3.96 -2.22 -3.85
N MET A 15 -2.89 -1.44 -3.69
CA MET A 15 -1.55 -1.97 -3.81
C MET A 15 -1.28 -3.08 -2.80
N SER A 16 -1.75 -2.96 -1.55
CA SER A 16 -1.57 -4.02 -0.54
C SER A 16 -2.31 -5.32 -0.90
N GLN A 17 -3.44 -5.24 -1.62
CA GLN A 17 -4.14 -6.42 -2.15
C GLN A 17 -3.45 -7.07 -3.34
N LEU A 18 -2.63 -6.33 -4.09
CA LEU A 18 -1.84 -6.86 -5.21
C LEU A 18 -0.55 -7.55 -4.74
N VAL A 19 -0.11 -7.32 -3.50
CA VAL A 19 1.04 -8.00 -2.92
C VAL A 19 0.66 -9.46 -2.63
N ALA A 20 1.47 -10.41 -3.12
CA ALA A 20 1.31 -11.81 -2.75
C ALA A 20 1.38 -11.99 -1.22
N PRO A 21 0.77 -13.02 -0.62
CA PRO A 21 0.77 -13.18 0.84
C PRO A 21 2.18 -13.18 1.46
N GLU A 22 3.16 -13.71 0.73
CA GLU A 22 4.58 -13.74 1.07
C GLU A 22 5.40 -12.69 0.30
N GLY A 23 4.75 -11.61 -0.15
CA GLY A 23 5.39 -10.44 -0.73
C GLY A 23 5.70 -9.36 0.31
N ILE A 24 6.50 -8.40 -0.13
CA ILE A 24 6.80 -7.16 0.61
C ILE A 24 6.40 -5.97 -0.25
N LEU A 25 5.82 -4.95 0.38
CA LEU A 25 5.68 -3.61 -0.21
C LEU A 25 6.72 -2.70 0.40
N VAL A 26 7.44 -1.95 -0.44
CA VAL A 26 8.46 -0.99 0.01
C VAL A 26 8.12 0.39 -0.52
N LYS A 27 8.14 1.39 0.36
CA LYS A 27 7.92 2.79 0.02
C LYS A 27 9.06 3.65 0.55
N ASN A 28 9.69 4.40 -0.34
CA ASN A 28 10.78 5.35 -0.04
C ASN A 28 10.27 6.68 0.54
N GLU A 29 9.50 6.60 1.63
CA GLU A 29 9.04 7.73 2.45
C GLU A 29 8.84 7.23 3.89
N ILE A 30 8.77 8.14 4.87
CA ILE A 30 8.36 7.84 6.25
C ILE A 30 6.84 7.59 6.24
N TYR A 31 6.47 6.34 5.97
CA TYR A 31 5.11 5.85 5.77
C TYR A 31 4.80 4.70 6.74
N HIS A 32 5.60 4.53 7.79
CA HIS A 32 5.51 3.39 8.71
C HIS A 32 4.10 3.25 9.30
N GLU A 33 3.50 4.34 9.79
CA GLU A 33 2.13 4.33 10.34
C GLU A 33 1.07 3.95 9.29
N THR A 34 1.17 4.50 8.07
CA THR A 34 0.27 4.14 6.97
C THR A 34 0.42 2.68 6.58
N MET A 35 1.66 2.18 6.49
CA MET A 35 1.94 0.77 6.24
C MET A 35 1.38 -0.12 7.36
N SER A 36 1.45 0.32 8.61
CA SER A 36 0.96 -0.46 9.77
C SER A 36 -0.55 -0.66 9.73
N ASN A 37 -1.27 0.23 9.06
CA ASN A 37 -2.69 0.07 8.79
C ASN A 37 -2.98 -0.95 7.69
N LEU A 38 -2.03 -1.22 6.79
CA LEU A 38 -2.22 -2.04 5.60
C LEU A 38 -1.66 -3.46 5.76
N PHE A 39 -0.63 -3.64 6.58
CA PHE A 39 0.12 -4.89 6.71
C PHE A 39 0.24 -5.37 8.15
N ASP A 40 0.29 -6.69 8.34
CA ASP A 40 0.41 -7.31 9.67
C ASP A 40 1.81 -7.14 10.30
N ARG A 41 2.83 -6.89 9.49
CA ARG A 41 4.19 -6.60 9.95
C ARG A 41 4.74 -5.43 9.17
N THR A 42 5.35 -4.49 9.88
CA THR A 42 5.99 -3.33 9.30
C THR A 42 7.37 -3.11 9.87
N MET A 43 8.24 -2.54 9.05
CA MET A 43 9.58 -2.18 9.42
C MET A 43 9.93 -0.83 8.82
N LEU A 44 10.62 0.00 9.58
CA LEU A 44 11.24 1.24 9.10
C LEU A 44 12.74 1.03 9.08
N ILE A 45 13.35 1.32 7.94
CA ILE A 45 14.79 1.27 7.78
C ILE A 45 15.31 2.61 7.26
N TYR A 46 16.51 3.01 7.66
CA TYR A 46 17.23 4.14 7.08
C TYR A 46 18.34 3.61 6.18
N TYR A 47 18.18 3.78 4.87
CA TYR A 47 19.14 3.23 3.91
C TYR A 47 19.85 4.35 3.16
N GLU A 48 21.17 4.24 3.14
CA GLU A 48 22.04 5.17 2.44
C GLU A 48 21.81 5.08 0.92
N HIS A 49 22.01 6.20 0.22
CA HIS A 49 21.98 6.27 -1.24
C HIS A 49 20.65 5.90 -1.94
N VAL A 50 19.53 5.87 -1.23
CA VAL A 50 18.22 5.85 -1.90
C VAL A 50 17.97 7.21 -2.56
N PRO A 51 17.52 7.29 -3.83
CA PRO A 51 17.12 8.55 -4.45
C PRO A 51 16.15 9.32 -3.56
N ILE A 52 16.54 10.52 -3.13
CA ILE A 52 15.78 11.30 -2.16
C ILE A 52 14.55 11.87 -2.86
N VAL A 53 13.38 11.28 -2.60
CA VAL A 53 12.11 11.94 -2.93
C VAL A 53 11.69 12.86 -1.78
N LYS A 54 11.79 12.37 -0.53
CA LYS A 54 11.51 13.14 0.71
C LYS A 54 12.32 12.70 1.95
N SER A 55 12.85 11.48 1.99
CA SER A 55 13.57 10.91 3.14
C SER A 55 14.45 9.73 2.68
N TRP A 56 15.43 9.33 3.48
CA TRP A 56 16.19 8.06 3.33
C TRP A 56 15.48 6.86 3.96
N ALA A 57 14.31 7.09 4.55
CA ALA A 57 13.53 6.07 5.17
C ALA A 57 12.80 5.21 4.13
N LEU A 58 12.97 3.89 4.22
CA LEU A 58 12.11 2.94 3.54
C LEU A 58 11.13 2.34 4.55
N SER A 59 9.84 2.51 4.29
CA SER A 59 8.78 1.82 5.02
C SER A 59 8.45 0.52 4.29
N ILE A 60 8.59 -0.59 5.01
CA ILE A 60 8.37 -1.94 4.50
C ILE A 60 7.14 -2.52 5.19
N GLY A 61 6.27 -3.18 4.42
CA GLY A 61 5.10 -3.90 4.93
C GLY A 61 5.00 -5.32 4.36
N SER A 62 4.57 -6.27 5.20
CA SER A 62 4.24 -7.65 4.80
C SER A 62 3.17 -8.25 5.71
N ASN A 63 2.34 -9.17 5.18
CA ASN A 63 1.37 -9.88 5.99
C ASN A 63 1.96 -11.16 6.61
N ARG A 64 2.79 -11.90 5.89
CA ARG A 64 3.31 -13.20 6.35
C ARG A 64 4.79 -13.25 6.68
N MET A 65 5.58 -12.33 6.14
CA MET A 65 7.03 -12.41 6.32
C MET A 65 7.46 -11.81 7.65
N ASP A 66 8.14 -12.60 8.48
CA ASP A 66 8.85 -12.08 9.65
C ASP A 66 10.09 -11.30 9.21
N LEU A 67 9.96 -9.97 9.23
CA LEU A 67 11.01 -9.04 8.80
C LEU A 67 12.23 -9.06 9.75
N LEU A 68 12.11 -9.62 10.96
CA LEU A 68 13.25 -9.79 11.89
C LEU A 68 14.11 -11.02 11.57
N GLN A 69 13.70 -11.90 10.64
CA GLN A 69 14.56 -12.99 10.17
C GLN A 69 15.32 -12.60 8.89
N PRO A 70 16.66 -12.79 8.84
CA PRO A 70 17.45 -12.53 7.64
C PRO A 70 17.18 -13.54 6.52
N ASN A 71 16.90 -14.80 6.87
CA ASN A 71 16.70 -15.88 5.89
C ASN A 71 15.24 -16.01 5.47
N ILE A 72 14.78 -15.13 4.58
CA ILE A 72 13.48 -15.27 3.95
C ILE A 72 13.56 -16.33 2.84
N THR A 73 13.16 -17.56 3.17
CA THR A 73 13.17 -18.70 2.26
C THR A 73 12.25 -18.55 1.03
N SER A 74 11.30 -17.60 1.05
CA SER A 74 10.28 -17.43 -0.01
C SER A 74 10.75 -16.64 -1.24
N MET A 75 11.87 -15.92 -1.19
CA MET A 75 12.33 -15.08 -2.31
C MET A 75 13.25 -15.79 -3.33
N LYS A 76 13.48 -17.11 -3.20
CA LYS A 76 14.33 -17.93 -4.10
C LYS A 76 14.01 -17.81 -5.60
N LYS A 77 12.84 -17.30 -5.96
CA LYS A 77 12.45 -17.08 -7.37
C LYS A 77 13.15 -15.85 -7.99
N TRP A 78 13.75 -14.99 -7.17
CA TRP A 78 14.36 -13.72 -7.53
C TRP A 78 15.89 -13.74 -7.45
N ASP A 79 16.53 -14.91 -7.28
CA ASP A 79 18.00 -15.09 -7.16
C ASP A 79 18.84 -14.42 -8.27
N LYS A 80 18.21 -13.99 -9.37
CA LYS A 80 18.85 -13.29 -10.50
C LYS A 80 18.75 -11.76 -10.45
N ILE A 81 17.95 -11.19 -9.55
CA ILE A 81 17.73 -9.75 -9.44
C ILE A 81 18.18 -9.33 -8.04
N LYS A 82 19.25 -8.53 -7.98
CA LYS A 82 19.70 -7.92 -6.74
C LYS A 82 18.65 -6.91 -6.28
N THR A 83 17.89 -7.26 -5.26
CA THR A 83 16.87 -6.41 -4.68
C THR A 83 17.45 -5.48 -3.63
N VAL A 84 16.68 -4.44 -3.29
CA VAL A 84 16.95 -3.58 -2.14
C VAL A 84 17.04 -4.43 -0.87
N TRP A 85 16.21 -5.47 -0.72
CA TRP A 85 16.27 -6.46 0.36
C TRP A 85 17.62 -7.21 0.43
N ASP A 86 18.20 -7.59 -0.71
CA ASP A 86 19.53 -8.23 -0.76
C ASP A 86 20.68 -7.30 -0.35
N GLY A 87 20.44 -5.98 -0.33
CA GLY A 87 21.37 -5.00 0.22
C GLY A 87 21.36 -4.96 1.75
N PHE A 88 20.23 -5.31 2.39
CA PHE A 88 20.08 -5.40 3.85
C PHE A 88 20.43 -6.77 4.40
N ASN A 89 20.28 -7.81 3.60
CA ASN A 89 20.57 -9.17 4.03
C ASN A 89 22.06 -9.45 3.82
N PRO A 90 22.89 -9.35 4.86
CA PRO A 90 24.31 -9.58 4.70
C PRO A 90 24.51 -11.07 4.48
N THR A 91 25.67 -11.43 3.93
CA THR A 91 26.12 -12.83 3.93
C THR A 91 25.93 -13.45 5.33
N PRO A 92 25.64 -14.75 5.46
CA PRO A 92 25.30 -15.44 6.74
C PRO A 92 26.30 -15.35 7.89
N LYS A 93 27.38 -14.57 7.74
CA LYS A 93 28.52 -14.47 8.66
C LYS A 93 28.28 -13.48 9.80
N ASP A 94 27.33 -12.55 9.68
CA ASP A 94 27.00 -11.60 10.75
C ASP A 94 25.49 -11.35 10.84
N PHE A 95 24.86 -11.71 11.96
CA PHE A 95 23.43 -11.52 12.21
C PHE A 95 23.10 -10.05 12.53
N ASP A 96 24.08 -9.29 13.03
CA ASP A 96 23.90 -7.88 13.38
C ASP A 96 23.80 -6.98 12.16
N ASP A 97 24.51 -7.32 11.08
CA ASP A 97 24.49 -6.54 9.85
C ASP A 97 23.06 -6.42 9.26
N HIS A 98 22.17 -7.40 9.51
CA HIS A 98 20.75 -7.37 9.09
C HIS A 98 19.99 -6.21 9.75
N PHE A 99 20.36 -5.87 10.98
CA PHE A 99 19.69 -4.84 11.76
C PHE A 99 20.37 -3.47 11.68
N LYS A 100 21.51 -3.37 10.98
CA LYS A 100 22.30 -2.14 10.87
C LYS A 100 21.48 -0.91 10.48
N TYR A 101 20.51 -1.11 9.59
CA TYR A 101 19.67 -0.05 9.05
C TYR A 101 18.26 -0.02 9.66
N VAL A 102 17.94 -0.95 10.56
CA VAL A 102 16.59 -1.09 11.13
C VAL A 102 16.40 -0.07 12.26
N HIS A 103 15.32 0.69 12.14
CA HIS A 103 14.95 1.69 13.12
C HIS A 103 13.71 1.28 13.91
N ASP A 104 12.61 1.01 13.22
CA ASP A 104 11.35 0.60 13.83
C ASP A 104 10.91 -0.76 13.29
N TYR A 105 10.20 -1.50 14.14
CA TYR A 105 9.51 -2.72 13.77
C TYR A 105 8.18 -2.79 14.52
N GLN A 106 7.13 -3.26 13.87
CA GLN A 106 5.85 -3.44 14.53
C GLN A 106 5.06 -4.61 13.93
N ILE A 107 4.41 -5.36 14.82
CA ILE A 107 3.34 -6.30 14.48
C ILE A 107 2.01 -5.58 14.67
N ASN A 108 1.18 -5.65 13.64
CA ASN A 108 -0.10 -4.98 13.56
C ASN A 108 -1.18 -6.04 13.53
N ASN A 109 -1.92 -6.19 14.62
CA ASN A 109 -3.04 -7.12 14.65
C ASN A 109 -4.23 -6.53 13.86
N ALA A 110 -4.66 -7.24 12.82
CA ALA A 110 -5.82 -6.86 12.00
C ALA A 110 -7.13 -6.85 12.82
N GLN A 111 -7.22 -7.66 13.86
CA GLN A 111 -8.38 -7.71 14.77
C GLN A 111 -8.46 -6.43 15.62
N ASP A 112 -7.32 -5.97 16.16
CA ASP A 112 -7.26 -4.78 17.01
C ASP A 112 -7.61 -3.48 16.26
N THR A 113 -7.47 -3.50 14.93
CA THR A 113 -7.77 -2.38 14.05
C THR A 113 -9.14 -2.48 13.38
N GLY A 114 -9.94 -3.49 13.72
CA GLY A 114 -11.27 -3.71 13.15
C GLY A 114 -11.25 -4.04 11.64
N LYS A 115 -10.09 -4.45 11.11
CA LYS A 115 -9.88 -4.76 9.69
C LYS A 115 -10.09 -6.23 9.34
N CYS A 116 -10.40 -7.03 10.34
CA CYS A 116 -10.96 -8.35 10.14
C CYS A 116 -12.46 -8.22 9.90
N LEU A 117 -12.87 -8.38 8.64
CA LEU A 117 -14.26 -8.63 8.31
C LEU A 117 -14.64 -9.96 8.96
N ASP A 118 -15.46 -9.92 10.01
CA ASP A 118 -16.02 -11.13 10.58
C ASP A 118 -16.76 -11.88 9.47
N ALA A 119 -16.19 -12.98 8.98
CA ALA A 119 -16.83 -13.89 8.02
C ALA A 119 -18.14 -14.52 8.56
N LYS A 120 -18.58 -14.13 9.76
CA LYS A 120 -19.77 -14.62 10.47
C LYS A 120 -20.68 -13.52 11.00
N GLN A 121 -20.48 -12.24 10.68
CA GLN A 121 -21.55 -11.28 10.94
C GLN A 121 -22.65 -11.47 9.88
N PRO A 122 -23.88 -11.85 10.26
CA PRO A 122 -24.99 -11.85 9.32
C PRO A 122 -25.12 -10.42 8.76
N PRO A 123 -25.55 -10.27 7.49
CA PRO A 123 -25.62 -8.97 6.81
C PRO A 123 -26.30 -7.96 7.73
N THR A 124 -25.52 -7.03 8.28
CA THR A 124 -26.06 -5.99 9.15
C THR A 124 -26.86 -5.02 8.29
N ARG A 125 -27.56 -4.07 8.92
CA ARG A 125 -28.32 -3.00 8.25
C ARG A 125 -27.56 -2.24 7.14
N GLU A 126 -26.24 -2.38 7.05
CA GLU A 126 -25.41 -1.88 5.95
C GLU A 126 -25.57 -2.67 4.65
N ASP A 127 -25.82 -3.99 4.69
CA ASP A 127 -26.13 -4.75 3.49
C ASP A 127 -27.55 -4.47 2.98
N ASP A 128 -28.47 -4.11 3.87
CA ASP A 128 -29.79 -3.58 3.50
C ASP A 128 -29.72 -2.11 3.02
N LYS A 129 -28.74 -1.33 3.48
CA LYS A 129 -28.42 -0.02 2.89
C LYS A 129 -27.76 -0.17 1.52
N ARG A 130 -26.80 -1.09 1.34
CA ARG A 130 -26.19 -1.44 0.06
C ARG A 130 -27.21 -2.00 -0.92
N LYS A 131 -28.16 -2.82 -0.48
CA LYS A 131 -29.30 -3.23 -1.33
C LYS A 131 -30.23 -2.06 -1.68
N LYS A 132 -30.41 -1.09 -0.78
CA LYS A 132 -31.20 0.13 -1.05
C LYS A 132 -30.45 1.17 -1.88
N GLU A 133 -29.13 1.20 -1.83
CA GLU A 133 -28.23 2.01 -2.66
C GLU A 133 -28.09 1.38 -4.04
N MET A 134 -27.94 0.06 -4.14
CA MET A 134 -28.03 -0.70 -5.41
C MET A 134 -29.40 -0.55 -6.09
N GLN A 135 -30.48 -0.29 -5.35
CA GLN A 135 -31.79 0.02 -5.92
C GLN A 135 -31.90 1.48 -6.40
N LYS A 136 -30.95 2.34 -5.99
CA LYS A 136 -30.82 3.76 -6.37
C LYS A 136 -29.92 3.94 -7.61
N ASP A 137 -29.23 2.89 -8.07
CA ASP A 137 -28.35 2.85 -9.25
C ASP A 137 -29.07 2.97 -10.61
N LYS A 138 -30.28 3.52 -10.66
CA LYS A 138 -30.91 3.86 -11.94
C LYS A 138 -30.20 5.01 -12.66
N ASP A 139 -29.24 5.67 -11.99
CA ASP A 139 -28.45 6.80 -12.51
C ASP A 139 -26.92 6.52 -12.52
N GLU A 140 -26.44 5.30 -12.25
CA GLU A 140 -25.00 5.02 -12.32
C GLU A 140 -24.49 5.07 -13.77
N ALA A 141 -23.52 5.94 -14.03
CA ALA A 141 -22.80 6.00 -15.30
C ALA A 141 -22.22 4.61 -15.63
N LEU A 142 -22.58 4.09 -16.79
CA LEU A 142 -22.10 2.79 -17.24
C LEU A 142 -20.74 2.95 -17.87
N ALA A 143 -19.78 2.16 -17.40
CA ALA A 143 -18.43 2.13 -17.96
C ALA A 143 -18.32 1.03 -19.03
N GLY A 144 -17.65 1.36 -20.12
CA GLY A 144 -17.13 0.46 -21.12
C GLY A 144 -15.59 0.53 -21.16
N ILE A 145 -15.00 -0.33 -21.99
CA ILE A 145 -13.57 -0.36 -22.25
C ILE A 145 -13.34 -0.33 -23.75
N LEU A 146 -12.60 0.67 -24.22
CA LEU A 146 -12.01 0.68 -25.55
C LEU A 146 -10.59 0.13 -25.45
N LEU A 147 -10.41 -1.12 -25.86
CA LEU A 147 -9.10 -1.73 -26.05
C LEU A 147 -8.59 -1.32 -27.42
N ILE A 148 -7.47 -0.63 -27.42
CA ILE A 148 -6.68 -0.36 -28.61
C ILE A 148 -5.64 -1.46 -28.77
N LEU A 149 -5.55 -2.05 -29.95
CA LEU A 149 -4.55 -3.05 -30.28
C LEU A 149 -3.91 -2.78 -31.64
N GLU A 150 -2.59 -2.75 -31.63
CA GLU A 150 -1.76 -2.55 -32.81
C GLU A 150 -1.01 -3.85 -33.09
N ALA A 151 -1.26 -4.46 -34.25
CA ALA A 151 -0.58 -5.68 -34.68
C ALA A 151 0.38 -5.35 -35.82
N GLU A 152 1.67 -5.43 -35.55
CA GLU A 152 2.73 -5.21 -36.53
C GLU A 152 3.27 -6.54 -37.09
N LYS A 153 3.92 -6.48 -38.26
CA LYS A 153 4.48 -7.65 -38.96
C LYS A 153 3.44 -8.75 -39.20
N THR A 154 2.24 -8.36 -39.61
CA THR A 154 1.19 -9.28 -39.98
C THR A 154 1.61 -10.10 -41.19
N SER A 155 1.36 -11.41 -41.18
CA SER A 155 1.81 -12.32 -42.25
C SER A 155 0.70 -12.82 -43.16
N GLU A 156 -0.56 -12.52 -42.83
CA GLU A 156 -1.75 -13.03 -43.51
C GLU A 156 -2.61 -11.87 -44.01
N SER A 157 -3.25 -12.05 -45.17
CA SER A 157 -4.34 -11.16 -45.59
C SER A 157 -5.52 -11.38 -44.68
N ILE A 158 -5.89 -10.36 -43.90
CA ILE A 158 -6.92 -10.49 -42.88
C ILE A 158 -8.29 -10.36 -43.54
N GLU A 159 -9.01 -11.48 -43.62
CA GLU A 159 -10.42 -11.51 -44.01
C GLU A 159 -11.33 -11.19 -42.81
N VAL A 160 -12.41 -10.45 -43.06
CA VAL A 160 -13.30 -9.97 -42.00
C VAL A 160 -14.04 -11.13 -41.32
N GLU A 161 -14.37 -12.16 -42.11
CA GLU A 161 -14.97 -13.40 -41.66
C GLU A 161 -14.08 -14.12 -40.64
N THR A 162 -12.76 -14.10 -40.84
CA THR A 162 -11.79 -14.72 -39.93
C THR A 162 -11.75 -14.01 -38.58
N ILE A 163 -11.85 -12.68 -38.56
CA ILE A 163 -11.96 -11.91 -37.30
C ILE A 163 -13.28 -12.26 -36.58
N SER A 164 -14.39 -12.30 -37.31
CA SER A 164 -15.71 -12.64 -36.74
C SER A 164 -15.73 -14.04 -36.14
N LEU A 165 -15.12 -15.02 -36.82
CA LEU A 165 -14.94 -16.38 -36.31
C LEU A 165 -14.07 -16.40 -35.04
N ALA A 166 -12.96 -15.69 -35.01
CA ALA A 166 -12.12 -15.60 -33.83
C ALA A 166 -12.84 -14.96 -32.63
N MET A 167 -13.67 -13.93 -32.86
CA MET A 167 -14.51 -13.34 -31.82
C MET A 167 -15.52 -14.35 -31.26
N LYS A 168 -16.08 -15.21 -32.12
CA LYS A 168 -16.97 -16.29 -31.70
C LYS A 168 -16.22 -17.38 -30.91
N GLU A 169 -15.00 -17.74 -31.29
CA GLU A 169 -14.16 -18.72 -30.58
C GLU A 169 -13.80 -18.25 -29.16
N VAL A 170 -13.56 -16.95 -28.96
CA VAL A 170 -13.34 -16.38 -27.61
C VAL A 170 -14.65 -16.19 -26.84
N GLY A 171 -15.79 -16.59 -27.43
CA GLY A 171 -17.10 -16.61 -26.80
C GLY A 171 -17.87 -15.30 -26.88
N LEU A 172 -17.55 -14.39 -27.80
CA LEU A 172 -18.39 -13.23 -28.10
C LEU A 172 -19.45 -13.59 -29.15
N THR A 173 -20.44 -12.72 -29.32
CA THR A 173 -21.62 -12.99 -30.16
C THR A 173 -21.71 -11.99 -31.31
N PRO A 174 -21.12 -12.27 -32.48
CA PRO A 174 -21.27 -11.42 -33.66
C PRO A 174 -22.72 -11.31 -34.12
N ILE A 175 -23.15 -10.07 -34.40
CA ILE A 175 -24.50 -9.72 -34.86
C ILE A 175 -24.48 -9.39 -36.35
N SER A 176 -23.61 -8.45 -36.73
CA SER A 176 -23.53 -7.94 -38.10
C SER A 176 -22.13 -7.41 -38.39
N THR A 177 -21.87 -7.12 -39.66
CA THR A 177 -20.57 -6.65 -40.11
C THR A 177 -20.74 -5.73 -41.31
N ILE A 178 -19.98 -4.64 -41.34
CA ILE A 178 -19.79 -3.81 -42.52
C ILE A 178 -18.31 -3.72 -42.85
N SER A 179 -17.97 -3.70 -44.13
CA SER A 179 -16.60 -3.56 -44.60
C SER A 179 -16.49 -2.68 -45.83
N HIS A 180 -15.33 -2.06 -46.00
CA HIS A 180 -14.96 -1.24 -47.13
C HIS A 180 -13.50 -1.52 -47.50
N VAL A 181 -13.26 -1.81 -48.77
CA VAL A 181 -11.91 -2.03 -49.32
C VAL A 181 -11.57 -0.84 -50.20
N LEU A 182 -10.43 -0.22 -49.93
CA LEU A 182 -9.90 0.95 -50.63
C LEU A 182 -9.12 0.53 -51.88
N GLN A 183 -8.87 1.49 -52.77
CA GLN A 183 -8.18 1.23 -54.05
C GLN A 183 -6.72 0.79 -53.87
N ASP A 184 -6.09 1.17 -52.76
CA ASP A 184 -4.71 0.81 -52.39
C ASP A 184 -4.62 -0.51 -51.60
N GLY A 185 -5.71 -1.29 -51.56
CA GLY A 185 -5.75 -2.58 -50.86
C GLY A 185 -5.95 -2.48 -49.35
N LYS A 186 -5.94 -1.27 -48.77
CA LYS A 186 -6.34 -1.07 -47.37
C LYS A 186 -7.78 -1.48 -47.17
N SER A 187 -8.11 -2.01 -46.00
CA SER A 187 -9.48 -2.38 -45.66
C SER A 187 -9.90 -1.86 -44.29
N LEU A 188 -11.18 -1.52 -44.19
CA LEU A 188 -11.86 -1.11 -42.97
C LEU A 188 -13.02 -2.06 -42.73
N ALA A 189 -13.17 -2.56 -41.52
CA ALA A 189 -14.31 -3.36 -41.13
C ALA A 189 -14.79 -3.00 -39.73
N ILE A 190 -16.11 -3.01 -39.53
CA ILE A 190 -16.74 -2.90 -38.22
C ILE A 190 -17.59 -4.14 -38.03
N ILE A 191 -17.25 -4.92 -37.00
CA ILE A 191 -17.95 -6.13 -36.58
C ILE A 191 -18.71 -5.78 -35.32
N PHE A 192 -20.03 -5.79 -35.41
CA PHE A 192 -20.88 -5.53 -34.26
C PHE A 192 -21.12 -6.83 -33.50
N LEU A 193 -20.99 -6.77 -32.19
CA LEU A 193 -21.17 -7.88 -31.27
C LEU A 193 -22.28 -7.53 -30.28
N ARG A 194 -22.82 -8.53 -29.57
CA ARG A 194 -23.74 -8.29 -28.46
C ARG A 194 -23.04 -7.61 -27.27
N GLU A 195 -21.76 -7.91 -27.08
CA GLU A 195 -20.95 -7.47 -25.94
C GLU A 195 -20.13 -6.19 -26.23
N GLY A 196 -20.07 -5.79 -27.50
CA GLY A 196 -19.19 -4.72 -27.96
C GLY A 196 -19.17 -4.55 -29.46
N LEU A 197 -18.11 -3.96 -29.98
CA LEU A 197 -17.78 -3.94 -31.40
C LEU A 197 -16.26 -4.05 -31.59
N VAL A 198 -15.88 -4.52 -32.77
CA VAL A 198 -14.49 -4.56 -33.22
C VAL A 198 -14.40 -3.78 -34.52
N THR A 199 -13.61 -2.71 -34.53
CA THR A 199 -13.18 -2.05 -35.76
C THR A 199 -11.81 -2.58 -36.12
N ALA A 200 -11.63 -3.07 -37.35
CA ALA A 200 -10.37 -3.57 -37.86
C ALA A 200 -9.96 -2.76 -39.09
N ARG A 201 -8.68 -2.39 -39.15
CA ARG A 201 -8.11 -1.55 -40.21
C ARG A 201 -6.81 -2.17 -40.67
N THR A 202 -6.67 -2.43 -41.97
CA THR A 202 -5.50 -3.14 -42.50
C THR A 202 -4.70 -2.28 -43.45
N TRP A 203 -3.38 -2.41 -43.35
CA TRP A 203 -2.38 -1.81 -44.22
C TRP A 203 -1.46 -2.92 -44.73
N PRO A 204 -1.80 -3.55 -45.87
CA PRO A 204 -1.04 -4.68 -46.39
C PRO A 204 0.41 -4.34 -46.72
N GLU A 205 0.69 -3.14 -47.25
CA GLU A 205 2.05 -2.71 -47.62
C GLU A 205 2.97 -2.55 -46.40
N GLU A 206 2.40 -2.17 -45.25
CA GLU A 206 3.11 -2.00 -43.99
C GLU A 206 3.11 -3.26 -43.10
N ASN A 207 2.44 -4.34 -43.52
CA ASN A 207 2.20 -5.53 -42.70
C ASN A 207 1.62 -5.16 -41.32
N TYR A 208 0.57 -4.34 -41.33
CA TYR A 208 0.02 -3.74 -40.12
C TYR A 208 -1.50 -3.83 -40.07
N CYS A 209 -2.03 -4.07 -38.87
CA CYS A 209 -3.45 -4.03 -38.60
C CYS A 209 -3.75 -3.36 -37.26
N ALA A 210 -4.63 -2.36 -37.29
CA ALA A 210 -5.13 -1.67 -36.11
C ALA A 210 -6.51 -2.19 -35.73
N PHE A 211 -6.73 -2.43 -34.44
CA PHE A 211 -8.01 -2.82 -33.88
C PHE A 211 -8.47 -1.87 -32.79
N ASP A 212 -9.76 -1.49 -32.88
CA ASP A 212 -10.50 -0.89 -31.78
C ASP A 212 -11.52 -1.90 -31.30
N VAL A 213 -11.35 -2.41 -30.08
CA VAL A 213 -12.30 -3.33 -29.44
C VAL A 213 -13.01 -2.58 -28.33
N GLN A 214 -14.20 -2.06 -28.62
CA GLN A 214 -15.02 -1.36 -27.64
C GLN A 214 -16.00 -2.34 -27.01
N LEU A 215 -15.86 -2.60 -25.71
CA LEU A 215 -16.69 -3.53 -24.94
C LEU A 215 -17.54 -2.75 -23.95
N TRP A 216 -18.81 -3.12 -23.84
CA TRP A 216 -19.69 -2.70 -22.74
C TRP A 216 -20.04 -3.87 -21.81
N SER A 217 -19.61 -5.08 -22.17
CA SER A 217 -19.66 -6.27 -21.31
C SER A 217 -18.53 -7.25 -21.67
N ALA A 218 -18.46 -8.36 -20.94
CA ALA A 218 -17.50 -9.45 -21.11
C ALA A 218 -16.02 -9.03 -20.96
N PHE A 219 -15.72 -8.04 -20.12
CA PHE A 219 -14.37 -7.49 -19.94
C PHE A 219 -13.32 -8.54 -19.53
N SER A 220 -13.74 -9.59 -18.84
CA SER A 220 -12.87 -10.73 -18.49
C SER A 220 -12.27 -11.45 -19.70
N LYS A 221 -12.81 -11.25 -20.91
CA LYS A 221 -12.33 -11.86 -22.16
C LYS A 221 -11.24 -11.05 -22.86
N ILE A 222 -10.86 -9.87 -22.38
CA ILE A 222 -9.90 -8.97 -23.08
C ILE A 222 -8.60 -9.69 -23.49
N GLU A 223 -7.99 -10.48 -22.60
CA GLU A 223 -6.73 -11.17 -22.94
C GLU A 223 -6.95 -12.28 -23.97
N SER A 224 -8.09 -13.00 -23.92
CA SER A 224 -8.48 -13.96 -24.95
C SER A 224 -8.71 -13.29 -26.30
N ILE A 225 -9.36 -12.11 -26.32
CA ILE A 225 -9.57 -11.30 -27.52
C ILE A 225 -8.23 -10.90 -28.13
N LYS A 226 -7.30 -10.35 -27.33
CA LYS A 226 -5.94 -10.00 -27.79
C LYS A 226 -5.24 -11.18 -28.43
N SER A 227 -5.27 -12.34 -27.76
CA SER A 227 -4.67 -13.57 -28.28
C SER A 227 -5.35 -14.03 -29.58
N GLY A 228 -6.68 -13.93 -29.67
CA GLY A 228 -7.44 -14.27 -30.88
C GLY A 228 -7.08 -13.37 -32.05
N LEU A 229 -7.06 -12.05 -31.86
CA LEU A 229 -6.70 -11.08 -32.91
C LEU A 229 -5.24 -11.20 -33.33
N SER A 230 -4.31 -11.40 -32.39
CA SER A 230 -2.90 -11.69 -32.69
C SER A 230 -2.76 -12.94 -33.56
N LYS A 231 -3.52 -14.00 -33.27
CA LYS A 231 -3.52 -15.23 -34.07
C LYS A 231 -4.06 -14.99 -35.48
N VAL A 232 -5.17 -14.26 -35.61
CA VAL A 232 -5.79 -13.95 -36.92
C VAL A 232 -4.90 -13.08 -37.82
N THR A 233 -4.09 -12.21 -37.22
CA THR A 233 -3.16 -11.37 -38.00
C THR A 233 -1.84 -12.06 -38.32
N GLY A 234 -1.58 -13.23 -37.74
CA GLY A 234 -0.27 -13.89 -37.78
C GLY A 234 0.83 -13.12 -37.03
N SER A 235 0.48 -12.03 -36.33
CA SER A 235 1.45 -11.23 -35.58
C SER A 235 1.84 -11.93 -34.28
N LYS A 236 3.14 -11.97 -33.99
CA LYS A 236 3.65 -12.51 -32.73
C LYS A 236 3.36 -11.54 -31.58
N GLN A 237 3.20 -12.07 -30.37
CA GLN A 237 2.91 -11.27 -29.16
C GLN A 237 3.91 -10.13 -28.91
N GLU A 238 5.19 -10.29 -29.27
CA GLU A 238 6.22 -9.25 -29.16
C GLU A 238 6.09 -8.07 -30.16
N HIS A 239 5.23 -8.24 -31.17
CA HIS A 239 4.89 -7.26 -32.20
C HIS A 239 3.45 -6.76 -32.07
N VAL A 240 2.75 -7.15 -31.01
CA VAL A 240 1.43 -6.65 -30.66
C VAL A 240 1.56 -5.70 -29.48
N SER A 241 1.11 -4.47 -29.64
CA SER A 241 0.97 -3.51 -28.53
C SER A 241 -0.49 -3.20 -28.28
N SER A 242 -0.83 -2.89 -27.01
CA SER A 242 -2.20 -2.53 -26.67
C SER A 242 -2.27 -1.64 -25.44
N TYR A 243 -3.29 -0.79 -25.40
CA TYR A 243 -3.67 0.00 -24.23
C TYR A 243 -5.20 0.09 -24.14
N ARG A 244 -5.72 0.62 -23.02
CA ARG A 244 -7.15 0.64 -22.74
C ARG A 244 -7.57 2.06 -22.37
N ILE A 245 -8.71 2.50 -22.88
CA ILE A 245 -9.37 3.75 -22.52
C ILE A 245 -10.72 3.39 -21.88
N ILE A 246 -11.11 4.12 -20.85
CA ILE A 246 -12.44 3.96 -20.23
C ILE A 246 -13.46 4.70 -21.10
N THR A 247 -14.49 4.00 -21.55
CA THR A 247 -15.57 4.58 -22.35
C THR A 247 -16.90 4.54 -21.62
N GLY A 248 -17.97 5.05 -22.24
CA GLY A 248 -19.33 4.67 -21.87
C GLY A 248 -19.62 3.21 -22.17
N GLY A 249 -20.56 2.65 -21.40
CA GLY A 249 -21.16 1.34 -21.64
C GLY A 249 -22.50 1.45 -22.36
N VAL A 250 -23.24 0.34 -22.45
CA VAL A 250 -24.62 0.31 -22.96
C VAL A 250 -25.55 -0.23 -21.88
N ALA A 251 -26.60 0.52 -21.56
CA ALA A 251 -27.52 0.20 -20.48
C ALA A 251 -28.43 -0.97 -20.78
N SER A 252 -28.86 -1.64 -19.70
CA SER A 252 -29.82 -2.74 -19.73
C SER A 252 -29.37 -3.97 -20.54
N THR A 253 -28.06 -4.23 -20.60
CA THR A 253 -27.56 -5.51 -21.13
C THR A 253 -27.64 -6.59 -20.05
N GLU A 254 -28.14 -7.77 -20.39
CA GLU A 254 -28.30 -8.91 -19.45
C GLU A 254 -26.97 -9.29 -18.78
N MET A 255 -25.85 -9.04 -19.45
CA MET A 255 -24.49 -9.44 -19.05
C MET A 255 -23.83 -8.50 -18.04
N LEU A 256 -24.28 -7.24 -17.92
CA LEU A 256 -23.66 -6.26 -17.01
C LEU A 256 -23.69 -6.73 -15.55
N SER A 257 -24.77 -7.42 -15.15
CA SER A 257 -24.92 -7.97 -13.80
C SER A 257 -23.91 -9.07 -13.47
N GLU A 258 -23.45 -9.82 -14.48
CA GLU A 258 -22.42 -10.84 -14.31
C GLU A 258 -21.03 -10.24 -14.28
N ASP A 259 -20.78 -9.21 -15.10
CA ASP A 259 -19.50 -8.52 -15.11
C ASP A 259 -19.30 -7.68 -13.84
N LYS A 260 -20.34 -7.01 -13.30
CA LYS A 260 -20.26 -6.36 -11.98
C LYS A 260 -19.81 -7.32 -10.86
N LYS A 261 -20.04 -8.64 -11.00
CA LYS A 261 -19.52 -9.64 -10.05
C LYS A 261 -18.03 -9.97 -10.27
N LYS A 262 -17.47 -9.69 -11.45
CA LYS A 262 -16.10 -10.07 -11.85
C LYS A 262 -15.15 -8.87 -11.96
N ILE A 263 -15.66 -7.65 -12.13
CA ILE A 263 -14.87 -6.43 -12.29
C ILE A 263 -14.49 -5.86 -10.92
N GLY A 264 -13.26 -5.37 -10.84
CA GLY A 264 -12.78 -4.51 -9.77
C GLY A 264 -12.13 -5.28 -8.63
N PRO A 265 -11.15 -4.67 -7.95
CA PRO A 265 -10.65 -5.21 -6.71
C PRO A 265 -11.80 -5.27 -5.71
N ARG A 266 -12.03 -6.47 -5.19
CA ARG A 266 -12.89 -6.64 -4.04
C ARG A 266 -12.07 -6.27 -2.82
N ASN A 267 -12.68 -5.57 -1.87
CA ASN A 267 -12.07 -5.35 -0.56
C ASN A 267 -12.02 -6.68 0.20
N GLU A 268 -11.18 -7.59 -0.26
CA GLU A 268 -10.84 -8.85 0.37
C GLU A 268 -9.62 -8.56 1.24
N SER A 269 -9.81 -8.60 2.56
CA SER A 269 -8.71 -8.39 3.50
C SER A 269 -7.67 -9.50 3.30
N SER A 270 -6.49 -9.13 2.82
CA SER A 270 -5.35 -10.04 2.65
C SER A 270 -4.61 -10.31 3.97
N ARG A 271 -5.10 -9.74 5.08
CA ARG A 271 -4.50 -9.79 6.41
C ARG A 271 -4.86 -11.08 7.14
N GLU A 272 -3.96 -11.54 7.99
CA GLU A 272 -4.18 -12.76 8.77
C GLU A 272 -5.13 -12.48 9.93
N CYS A 273 -6.39 -12.84 9.76
CA CYS A 273 -7.41 -12.76 10.82
C CYS A 273 -7.47 -13.98 11.73
N ASN A 274 -6.50 -14.90 11.60
CA ASN A 274 -6.43 -16.07 12.45
C ASN A 274 -6.10 -15.64 13.88
N THR A 275 -6.83 -16.19 14.85
CA THR A 275 -6.44 -16.10 16.27
C THR A 275 -5.04 -16.68 16.44
N PRO A 276 -4.13 -16.02 17.18
CA PRO A 276 -2.80 -16.53 17.42
C PRO A 276 -2.88 -17.93 18.02
N VAL A 277 -1.99 -18.83 17.57
CA VAL A 277 -1.94 -20.22 18.04
C VAL A 277 -1.48 -20.21 19.49
N ILE A 278 -2.37 -20.49 20.44
CA ILE A 278 -1.98 -20.60 21.85
C ILE A 278 -1.28 -21.95 22.04
N LYS A 279 0.00 -21.95 22.43
CA LYS A 279 0.69 -23.17 22.89
C LYS A 279 0.26 -23.48 24.33
N ASP A 280 0.14 -24.77 24.65
CA ASP A 280 -0.17 -25.23 26.02
C ASP A 280 0.94 -24.80 26.99
N GLY A 281 0.60 -24.00 28.00
CA GLY A 281 1.54 -23.53 29.03
C GLY A 281 0.96 -22.40 29.86
N ASP A 282 0.81 -22.62 31.17
CA ASP A 282 0.33 -21.59 32.09
C ASP A 282 1.47 -20.67 32.52
N ILE A 283 1.30 -19.36 32.33
CA ILE A 283 2.20 -18.33 32.86
C ILE A 283 2.08 -18.33 34.38
N ASP A 284 3.04 -18.97 35.04
CA ASP A 284 3.14 -19.01 36.49
C ASP A 284 4.40 -18.29 37.00
N GLY A 285 4.63 -18.33 38.31
CA GLY A 285 5.79 -17.67 38.92
C GLY A 285 7.14 -18.24 38.46
N GLN A 286 7.23 -19.52 38.10
CA GLN A 286 8.46 -20.14 37.64
C GLN A 286 8.77 -19.71 36.20
N ILE A 287 7.76 -19.65 35.34
CA ILE A 287 7.92 -19.10 33.99
C ILE A 287 8.35 -17.64 34.07
N ILE A 288 7.70 -16.82 34.90
CA ILE A 288 8.09 -15.42 35.05
C ILE A 288 9.54 -15.30 35.57
N GLU A 289 9.96 -16.17 36.50
CA GLU A 289 11.36 -16.20 36.95
C GLU A 289 12.32 -16.55 35.80
N ALA A 290 12.03 -17.58 35.00
CA ALA A 290 12.86 -17.97 33.85
C ALA A 290 12.94 -16.88 32.78
N VAL A 291 11.81 -16.25 32.47
CA VAL A 291 11.72 -15.13 31.54
C VAL A 291 12.52 -13.93 32.04
N MET A 292 12.36 -13.58 33.31
CA MET A 292 13.11 -12.50 33.94
C MET A 292 14.59 -12.84 34.08
N GLU A 293 14.99 -14.11 34.13
CA GLU A 293 16.39 -14.52 34.10
C GLU A 293 17.02 -14.23 32.74
N GLU A 294 16.39 -14.70 31.66
CA GLU A 294 16.92 -14.54 30.30
C GLU A 294 16.88 -13.08 29.84
N ILE A 295 15.85 -12.30 30.20
CA ILE A 295 15.76 -10.89 29.80
C ILE A 295 16.86 -10.02 30.42
N MET A 296 17.49 -10.45 31.53
CA MET A 296 18.61 -9.72 32.11
C MET A 296 19.84 -9.73 31.21
N GLU A 297 19.91 -10.62 30.21
CA GLU A 297 20.95 -10.61 29.17
C GLU A 297 20.89 -9.35 28.29
N MET A 298 19.76 -8.61 28.32
CA MET A 298 19.63 -7.29 27.71
C MET A 298 20.46 -6.19 28.41
N ILE A 299 21.01 -6.46 29.60
CA ILE A 299 21.98 -5.56 30.25
C ILE A 299 23.30 -5.68 29.49
N GLN A 300 23.76 -4.58 28.90
CA GLN A 300 24.84 -4.57 27.92
C GLN A 300 26.21 -4.99 28.49
N GLU A 301 26.50 -4.59 29.72
CA GLU A 301 27.81 -4.77 30.38
C GLU A 301 27.77 -5.94 31.38
N GLU A 302 28.85 -6.70 31.48
CA GLU A 302 28.93 -7.89 32.34
C GLU A 302 29.13 -7.57 33.84
N SER A 303 29.58 -6.36 34.18
CA SER A 303 29.84 -5.94 35.56
C SER A 303 29.52 -4.47 35.80
N GLY A 304 28.91 -4.16 36.94
CA GLY A 304 28.52 -2.79 37.32
C GLY A 304 27.29 -2.77 38.21
N ALA A 305 26.73 -1.59 38.48
CA ALA A 305 25.59 -1.43 39.38
C ALA A 305 24.24 -1.55 38.65
N VAL A 306 23.27 -2.26 39.24
CA VAL A 306 21.90 -2.36 38.74
C VAL A 306 20.93 -1.92 39.84
N ALA A 307 20.10 -0.92 39.56
CA ALA A 307 19.06 -0.48 40.48
C ALA A 307 17.80 -1.33 40.28
N VAL A 308 17.31 -1.97 41.33
CA VAL A 308 16.09 -2.77 41.29
C VAL A 308 15.01 -2.08 42.12
N LEU A 309 13.93 -1.65 41.48
CA LEU A 309 12.81 -1.03 42.17
C LEU A 309 11.87 -2.14 42.64
N CYS A 310 11.72 -2.27 43.94
CA CYS A 310 10.91 -3.29 44.60
C CYS A 310 9.65 -2.67 45.24
N GLY A 311 8.66 -3.53 45.53
CA GLY A 311 7.45 -3.19 46.28
C GLY A 311 7.71 -2.87 47.75
N SER A 312 6.87 -3.43 48.64
CA SER A 312 7.11 -3.33 50.09
C SER A 312 8.34 -4.17 50.49
N ARG A 313 9.04 -3.79 51.56
CA ARG A 313 10.14 -4.60 52.13
C ARG A 313 9.71 -5.99 52.58
N ASP A 314 8.43 -6.17 52.86
CA ASP A 314 7.84 -7.44 53.28
C ASP A 314 7.49 -8.36 52.09
N GLU A 315 7.57 -7.85 50.86
CA GLU A 315 7.27 -8.60 49.64
C GLU A 315 8.56 -9.10 48.97
N PRO A 316 8.55 -10.28 48.33
CA PRO A 316 9.71 -10.79 47.61
C PRO A 316 9.99 -9.93 46.37
N CYS A 317 11.23 -9.45 46.24
CA CYS A 317 11.70 -8.75 45.05
C CYS A 317 12.39 -9.75 44.10
N LEU A 318 11.60 -10.35 43.20
CA LEU A 318 12.03 -11.42 42.30
C LEU A 318 13.28 -11.01 41.49
N SER A 319 13.23 -9.83 40.88
CA SER A 319 14.31 -9.33 40.01
C SER A 319 15.63 -9.17 40.75
N ASN A 320 15.60 -8.73 42.01
CA ASN A 320 16.80 -8.62 42.84
C ASN A 320 17.38 -10.00 43.17
N ASN A 321 16.52 -10.98 43.45
CA ASN A 321 16.95 -12.35 43.75
C ASN A 321 17.60 -13.02 42.53
N ILE A 322 17.05 -12.81 41.33
CA ILE A 322 17.62 -13.30 40.06
C ILE A 322 19.02 -12.72 39.84
N LEU A 323 19.18 -11.40 39.97
CA LEU A 323 20.48 -10.74 39.78
C LEU A 323 21.54 -11.27 40.76
N LEU A 324 21.20 -11.42 42.03
CA LEU A 324 22.13 -11.95 43.05
C LEU A 324 22.56 -13.40 42.78
N LYS A 325 21.68 -14.23 42.19
CA LYS A 325 21.92 -15.66 41.97
C LYS A 325 22.68 -15.94 40.67
N LYS A 326 22.36 -15.24 39.59
CA LYS A 326 22.80 -15.59 38.22
C LYS A 326 23.79 -14.61 37.62
N ARG A 327 23.75 -13.34 38.04
CA ARG A 327 24.61 -12.27 37.53
C ARG A 327 25.43 -11.68 38.68
N SER A 328 26.16 -12.52 39.42
CA SER A 328 26.89 -12.11 40.63
C SER A 328 27.97 -11.03 40.39
N SER A 329 28.40 -10.85 39.13
CA SER A 329 29.26 -9.75 38.68
C SER A 329 28.54 -8.39 38.65
N LEU A 330 27.20 -8.39 38.57
CA LEU A 330 26.36 -7.21 38.70
C LEU A 330 26.02 -6.96 40.17
N LYS A 331 26.30 -5.74 40.62
CA LYS A 331 25.99 -5.28 41.96
C LYS A 331 24.55 -4.80 42.01
N SER A 332 23.66 -5.68 42.45
CA SER A 332 22.25 -5.35 42.63
C SER A 332 22.04 -4.40 43.81
N VAL A 333 21.29 -3.31 43.59
CA VAL A 333 20.94 -2.30 44.59
C VAL A 333 19.41 -2.24 44.69
N PRO A 334 18.80 -2.96 45.64
CA PRO A 334 17.35 -2.97 45.80
C PRO A 334 16.87 -1.67 46.47
N LEU A 335 15.91 -1.01 45.81
CA LEU A 335 15.24 0.20 46.26
C LEU A 335 13.80 -0.13 46.61
N TRP A 336 13.46 -0.01 47.88
CA TRP A 336 12.15 -0.39 48.38
C TRP A 336 11.19 0.79 48.47
N THR A 337 9.89 0.53 48.29
CA THR A 337 8.87 1.55 48.51
C THR A 337 8.93 2.02 49.97
N CYS A 338 8.90 3.34 50.21
CA CYS A 338 8.89 3.86 51.57
C CYS A 338 7.63 3.38 52.33
N PRO A 339 7.75 2.90 53.58
CA PRO A 339 6.62 2.32 54.32
C PRO A 339 5.38 3.23 54.41
N HIS A 340 5.59 4.53 54.55
CA HIS A 340 4.52 5.54 54.64
C HIS A 340 3.74 5.72 53.33
N MET A 341 4.23 5.20 52.20
CA MET A 341 3.59 5.27 50.88
C MET A 341 2.72 4.06 50.56
N LEU A 342 2.71 3.04 51.43
CA LEU A 342 1.93 1.81 51.25
C LEU A 342 0.47 1.94 51.73
N SER A 343 0.15 2.92 52.58
CA SER A 343 -1.23 3.19 53.01
C SER A 343 -2.01 3.95 51.93
N THR A 344 -2.83 3.25 51.17
CA THR A 344 -3.64 3.78 50.06
C THR A 344 -4.95 4.46 50.49
N VAL A 345 -5.21 4.61 51.79
CA VAL A 345 -6.47 5.15 52.30
C VAL A 345 -6.43 6.68 52.29
N ASP A 346 -6.98 7.28 51.23
CA ASP A 346 -7.48 8.66 51.11
C ASP A 346 -6.53 9.87 51.26
N LEU A 347 -5.21 9.71 51.12
CA LEU A 347 -4.26 10.82 51.32
C LEU A 347 -4.00 11.71 50.08
N LYS A 348 -4.60 11.46 48.91
CA LYS A 348 -4.32 12.22 47.67
C LYS A 348 -4.61 13.73 47.77
N TYR A 349 -5.40 14.17 48.76
CA TYR A 349 -5.77 15.58 48.96
C TYR A 349 -5.11 16.25 50.18
N GLU A 350 -4.28 15.53 50.95
CA GLU A 350 -3.60 16.13 52.10
C GLU A 350 -2.23 16.71 51.72
N LYS A 351 -1.92 17.92 52.22
CA LYS A 351 -0.56 18.51 52.18
C LYS A 351 0.51 17.56 52.75
N SER A 352 0.11 16.63 53.62
CA SER A 352 0.93 15.57 54.19
C SER A 352 1.51 14.62 53.12
N TYR A 353 0.71 14.22 52.12
CA TYR A 353 1.12 13.27 51.08
C TYR A 353 2.25 13.82 50.19
N LYS A 354 2.15 15.08 49.76
CA LYS A 354 3.23 15.73 48.98
C LYS A 354 4.53 15.78 49.78
N THR A 355 4.44 16.06 51.07
CA THR A 355 5.60 16.12 51.97
C THR A 355 6.23 14.74 52.16
N GLN A 356 5.41 13.70 52.30
CA GLN A 356 5.88 12.30 52.42
C GLN A 356 6.51 11.80 51.12
N MET A 357 5.89 12.08 49.96
CA MET A 357 6.48 11.78 48.65
C MET A 357 7.84 12.45 48.48
N PHE A 358 7.96 13.74 48.82
CA PHE A 358 9.23 14.45 48.70
C PHE A 358 10.31 13.88 49.62
N LYS A 359 9.96 13.53 50.86
CA LYS A 359 10.89 12.85 51.78
C LYS A 359 11.36 11.51 51.21
N CYS A 360 10.43 10.70 50.72
CA CYS A 360 10.74 9.42 50.09
C CYS A 360 11.61 9.59 48.83
N GLU A 361 11.32 10.60 48.00
CA GLU A 361 12.11 10.96 46.81
C GLU A 361 13.56 11.28 47.20
N MET A 362 13.75 12.09 48.24
CA MET A 362 15.08 12.44 48.74
C MET A 362 15.81 11.24 49.33
N GLU A 363 15.13 10.39 50.11
CA GLU A 363 15.72 9.16 50.67
C GLU A 363 16.19 8.19 49.57
N LEU A 364 15.36 7.99 48.54
CA LEU A 364 15.72 7.16 47.38
C LEU A 364 16.89 7.78 46.59
N LEU A 365 16.89 9.10 46.41
CA LEU A 365 17.99 9.79 45.73
C LEU A 365 19.32 9.66 46.50
N TYR A 366 19.29 9.74 47.84
CA TYR A 366 20.49 9.52 48.64
C TYR A 366 20.98 8.08 48.53
N GLN A 367 20.10 7.08 48.62
CA GLN A 367 20.45 5.68 48.41
C GLN A 367 21.09 5.44 47.04
N LEU A 368 20.53 6.03 45.98
CA LEU A 368 21.07 5.97 44.63
C LEU A 368 22.47 6.60 44.55
N ARG A 369 22.68 7.78 45.15
CA ARG A 369 23.98 8.46 45.15
C ARG A 369 25.04 7.73 45.95
N ASP A 370 24.66 7.18 47.09
CA ASP A 370 25.55 6.38 47.93
C ASP A 370 25.97 5.11 47.19
N ALA A 371 25.02 4.45 46.54
CA ALA A 371 25.29 3.29 45.69
C ALA A 371 26.21 3.65 44.52
N VAL A 372 26.00 4.79 43.85
CA VAL A 372 26.91 5.25 42.78
C VAL A 372 28.31 5.53 43.31
N SER A 373 28.42 6.13 44.49
CA SER A 373 29.72 6.42 45.12
C SER A 373 30.50 5.14 45.45
N GLN A 374 29.81 4.05 45.71
CA GLN A 374 30.41 2.76 46.05
C GLN A 374 30.65 1.86 44.82
N ASN A 375 29.77 1.95 43.81
CA ASN A 375 29.67 0.95 42.76
C ASN A 375 29.81 1.51 41.33
N GLY A 376 29.91 2.83 41.18
CA GLY A 376 29.85 3.49 39.88
C GLY A 376 28.41 3.73 39.42
N LYS A 377 28.26 4.38 38.27
CA LYS A 377 26.94 4.67 37.69
C LYS A 377 26.18 3.39 37.37
N PHE A 378 24.86 3.47 37.37
CA PHE A 378 23.98 2.36 37.07
C PHE A 378 23.95 2.04 35.59
N LEU A 379 24.14 0.76 35.28
CA LEU A 379 24.00 0.17 33.95
C LEU A 379 22.55 -0.13 33.61
N ALA A 380 21.72 -0.41 34.62
CA ALA A 380 20.35 -0.77 34.39
C ALA A 380 19.43 -0.38 35.54
N PHE A 381 18.16 -0.18 35.18
CA PHE A 381 17.05 0.02 36.08
C PHE A 381 15.99 -1.05 35.81
N VAL A 382 15.75 -1.91 36.80
CA VAL A 382 14.77 -2.99 36.68
C VAL A 382 13.60 -2.66 37.59
N LEU A 383 12.40 -2.49 37.02
CA LEU A 383 11.18 -2.44 37.81
C LEU A 383 10.75 -3.87 38.14
N ASP A 384 10.70 -4.23 39.41
CA ASP A 384 10.21 -5.54 39.79
C ASP A 384 8.68 -5.65 39.61
N SER A 385 8.19 -6.88 39.45
CA SER A 385 6.74 -7.14 39.35
C SER A 385 5.95 -6.72 40.60
N SER A 386 6.60 -6.62 41.77
CA SER A 386 6.06 -6.09 43.04
C SER A 386 6.02 -4.56 43.13
N SER A 387 6.74 -3.84 42.25
CA SER A 387 6.76 -2.37 42.29
C SER A 387 5.37 -1.77 42.08
N ASN A 388 5.00 -0.81 42.94
CA ASN A 388 3.75 -0.07 42.84
C ASN A 388 3.92 1.25 42.07
N LEU A 389 2.79 1.88 41.74
CA LEU A 389 2.74 3.16 41.02
C LEU A 389 3.55 4.28 41.71
N ASN A 390 3.51 4.34 43.05
CA ASN A 390 4.21 5.39 43.80
C ASN A 390 5.73 5.29 43.61
N MET A 391 6.26 4.07 43.65
CA MET A 391 7.68 3.82 43.37
C MET A 391 8.05 4.24 41.94
N GLY A 392 7.21 3.92 40.96
CA GLY A 392 7.36 4.37 39.57
C GLY A 392 7.39 5.89 39.42
N ILE A 393 6.47 6.61 40.09
CA ILE A 393 6.43 8.08 40.08
C ILE A 393 7.69 8.68 40.70
N LEU A 394 8.15 8.14 41.83
CA LEU A 394 9.36 8.63 42.52
C LEU A 394 10.61 8.43 41.65
N ALA A 395 10.75 7.24 41.08
CA ALA A 395 11.85 6.94 40.16
C ALA A 395 11.83 7.84 38.93
N HIS A 396 10.64 8.05 38.34
CA HIS A 396 10.45 8.97 37.23
C HIS A 396 10.92 10.38 37.60
N ARG A 397 10.48 10.94 38.72
CA ARG A 397 10.90 12.30 39.15
C ARG A 397 12.40 12.42 39.38
N ILE A 398 13.00 11.44 40.04
CA ILE A 398 14.44 11.41 40.29
C ILE A 398 15.20 11.43 38.97
N LEU A 399 14.82 10.57 38.03
CA LEU A 399 15.50 10.39 36.74
C LEU A 399 15.17 11.51 35.73
N ALA A 400 14.00 12.13 35.85
CA ALA A 400 13.56 13.25 34.99
C ALA A 400 14.38 14.52 35.26
N ASN A 401 14.98 14.63 36.45
CA ASN A 401 15.85 15.75 36.78
C ASN A 401 17.14 15.69 35.94
N PRO A 402 17.41 16.68 35.06
CA PRO A 402 18.57 16.65 34.17
C PRO A 402 19.92 16.60 34.91
N LYS A 403 19.96 17.04 36.18
CA LYS A 403 21.17 16.96 37.01
C LYS A 403 21.45 15.54 37.50
N ASN A 404 20.43 14.72 37.66
CA ASN A 404 20.58 13.37 38.19
C ASN A 404 20.94 12.36 37.09
N LYS A 405 20.42 12.50 35.86
CA LYS A 405 20.73 11.59 34.73
C LYS A 405 22.24 11.31 34.59
N PRO A 406 23.12 12.31 34.33
CA PRO A 406 24.54 12.06 34.13
C PRO A 406 25.28 11.63 35.40
N LEU A 407 24.68 11.83 36.58
CA LEU A 407 25.24 11.37 37.85
C LEU A 407 24.91 9.90 38.14
N LEU A 408 23.72 9.46 37.74
CA LEU A 408 23.18 8.15 38.11
C LEU A 408 23.36 7.10 37.01
N LEU A 409 23.22 7.46 35.74
CA LEU A 409 23.20 6.53 34.61
C LEU A 409 24.50 6.58 33.80
N THR A 410 24.95 5.42 33.33
CA THR A 410 25.91 5.32 32.23
C THR A 410 25.28 5.73 30.90
N ASP A 411 26.10 6.02 29.89
CA ASP A 411 25.60 6.36 28.55
C ASP A 411 25.00 5.12 27.85
N ARG A 412 25.55 3.94 28.15
CA ARG A 412 25.00 2.62 27.82
C ARG A 412 24.16 2.11 28.96
N PHE A 413 22.84 2.09 28.80
CA PHE A 413 21.93 1.69 29.88
C PHE A 413 20.78 0.84 29.38
N THR A 414 20.17 0.07 30.30
CA THR A 414 18.98 -0.74 30.01
C THR A 414 17.91 -0.54 31.08
N PHE A 415 16.66 -0.26 30.69
CA PHE A 415 15.49 -0.39 31.56
C PHE A 415 14.74 -1.67 31.20
N ILE A 416 14.36 -2.43 32.23
CA ILE A 416 13.54 -3.64 32.08
C ILE A 416 12.31 -3.48 32.97
N VAL A 417 11.13 -3.57 32.37
CA VAL A 417 9.87 -3.32 33.06
C VAL A 417 8.83 -4.39 32.68
N PRO A 418 8.44 -5.27 33.62
CA PRO A 418 7.35 -6.21 33.40
C PRO A 418 6.02 -5.47 33.40
N ILE A 419 5.29 -5.56 32.29
CA ILE A 419 4.00 -4.93 32.07
C ILE A 419 2.93 -5.97 32.38
N LYS A 420 2.27 -5.83 33.54
CA LYS A 420 1.14 -6.69 33.90
C LYS A 420 -0.08 -6.30 33.08
N ASN A 421 -0.67 -7.23 32.34
CA ASN A 421 -2.00 -7.06 31.72
C ASN A 421 -3.12 -7.17 32.76
N ASP A 422 -2.92 -6.58 33.94
CA ASP A 422 -4.02 -6.32 34.84
C ASP A 422 -4.84 -5.22 34.18
N VAL A 423 -5.89 -5.61 33.46
CA VAL A 423 -7.05 -4.76 33.25
C VAL A 423 -7.56 -4.46 34.65
N ASP A 424 -6.98 -3.46 35.28
CA ASP A 424 -7.27 -3.08 36.66
C ASP A 424 -8.80 -3.00 36.78
N LYS A 425 -9.37 -3.84 37.66
CA LYS A 425 -10.78 -3.84 38.05
C LYS A 425 -11.25 -2.51 38.68
N TYR A 426 -10.47 -1.44 38.55
CA TYR A 426 -10.62 -0.15 39.21
C TYR A 426 -11.14 1.01 38.34
N THR A 427 -11.49 0.80 37.06
CA THR A 427 -11.94 1.90 36.17
C THR A 427 -13.44 2.06 35.95
N ASN A 428 -14.30 1.51 36.83
CA ASN A 428 -15.75 1.81 36.80
C ASN A 428 -16.16 3.09 37.58
N LYS A 429 -15.23 3.96 37.98
CA LYS A 429 -15.58 5.28 38.55
C LYS A 429 -14.77 6.42 37.92
N SER A 430 -15.30 6.91 36.81
CA SER A 430 -15.36 8.33 36.41
C SER A 430 -14.18 9.21 36.81
N ILE A 431 -13.16 9.27 35.93
CA ILE A 431 -12.28 10.43 35.79
C ILE A 431 -12.78 11.22 34.56
N PRO A 432 -12.86 12.57 34.61
CA PRO A 432 -13.44 13.36 33.52
C PRO A 432 -12.58 13.31 32.27
N GLN A 433 -13.27 13.21 31.12
CA GLN A 433 -12.75 13.20 29.75
C GLN A 433 -11.68 14.26 29.49
N MET A 434 -10.47 13.82 29.18
CA MET A 434 -9.66 14.43 28.11
C MET A 434 -9.67 13.47 26.93
N ASP A 435 -9.90 14.06 25.77
CA ASP A 435 -10.31 13.45 24.50
C ASP A 435 -9.10 12.80 23.78
N MET A 436 -9.08 11.46 23.77
CA MET A 436 -8.56 10.52 22.76
C MET A 436 -8.47 9.10 23.37
N ASP A 437 -9.40 8.23 22.98
CA ASP A 437 -9.40 6.76 23.02
C ASP A 437 -8.75 6.04 24.22
N SER A 438 -9.57 5.81 25.26
CA SER A 438 -9.21 5.16 26.51
C SER A 438 -8.94 3.66 26.39
N LYS A 439 -7.71 3.27 26.02
CA LYS A 439 -7.05 2.11 26.65
C LYS A 439 -6.52 2.60 28.01
N VAL A 440 -6.84 1.92 29.11
CA VAL A 440 -6.24 2.24 30.42
C VAL A 440 -4.73 2.05 30.28
N LEU A 441 -3.98 3.14 30.06
CA LEU A 441 -2.53 3.05 29.89
C LEU A 441 -1.94 2.49 31.18
N ASN A 442 -1.39 1.29 31.09
CA ASN A 442 -0.61 0.69 32.17
C ASN A 442 0.51 1.67 32.55
N TRP A 443 0.56 2.10 33.81
CA TRP A 443 1.54 3.09 34.26
C TRP A 443 2.99 2.68 34.01
N ARG A 444 3.26 1.37 33.95
CA ARG A 444 4.59 0.82 33.62
C ARG A 444 4.96 1.06 32.17
N HIS A 445 4.00 0.91 31.25
CA HIS A 445 4.16 1.28 29.86
C HIS A 445 4.40 2.79 29.73
N SER A 446 3.59 3.61 30.41
CA SER A 446 3.78 5.07 30.45
C SER A 446 5.14 5.47 31.01
N PHE A 447 5.62 4.79 32.05
CA PHE A 447 6.93 5.03 32.64
C PHE A 447 8.05 4.88 31.60
N LEU A 448 8.04 3.77 30.84
CA LEU A 448 9.02 3.55 29.77
C LEU A 448 8.91 4.58 28.64
N GLU A 449 7.70 4.90 28.20
CA GLU A 449 7.51 5.87 27.13
C GLU A 449 7.97 7.28 27.54
N TRP A 450 7.70 7.69 28.78
CA TRP A 450 8.24 8.93 29.32
C TRP A 450 9.76 8.90 29.43
N ARG A 451 10.36 7.77 29.86
CA ARG A 451 11.82 7.62 29.84
C ARG A 451 12.37 7.74 28.44
N ARG A 452 11.76 7.09 27.44
CA ARG A 452 12.18 7.20 26.04
C ARG A 452 12.20 8.65 25.59
N ARG A 453 11.11 9.41 25.82
CA ARG A 453 10.97 10.82 25.41
C ARG A 453 11.87 11.80 26.15
N GLU A 454 12.22 11.52 27.41
CA GLU A 454 13.08 12.41 28.21
C GLU A 454 14.56 12.06 28.12
N LEU A 455 14.89 10.79 27.84
CA LEU A 455 16.25 10.31 27.69
C LEU A 455 16.74 10.40 26.24
N VAL A 456 15.96 10.98 25.31
CA VAL A 456 16.34 11.20 23.91
C VAL A 456 17.68 11.93 23.86
N ASP A 457 18.75 11.15 23.75
CA ASP A 457 19.90 11.51 22.97
C ASP A 457 19.57 11.14 21.53
N TYR A 458 19.95 12.02 20.61
CA TYR A 458 19.86 11.73 19.20
C TYR A 458 20.85 10.59 18.91
N GLN A 459 20.35 9.50 18.31
CA GLN A 459 21.05 8.25 17.97
C GLN A 459 21.11 7.15 19.06
N PHE A 460 20.68 5.93 18.68
CA PHE A 460 20.77 4.64 19.40
C PHE A 460 19.96 4.48 20.70
N LEU A 461 18.75 5.05 20.80
CA LEU A 461 17.81 4.74 21.87
C LEU A 461 16.69 3.83 21.35
N PHE A 462 16.66 2.57 21.78
CA PHE A 462 15.66 1.60 21.34
C PHE A 462 14.71 1.22 22.46
N ARG A 463 13.42 1.26 22.17
CA ARG A 463 12.37 0.72 23.04
C ARG A 463 11.79 -0.52 22.38
N ALA A 464 11.67 -1.61 23.12
CA ALA A 464 10.94 -2.78 22.66
C ALA A 464 9.80 -3.17 23.62
N GLU A 465 8.78 -3.81 23.03
CA GLU A 465 7.72 -4.50 23.75
C GLU A 465 7.69 -5.96 23.30
N VAL A 466 7.84 -6.87 24.26
CA VAL A 466 7.82 -8.31 24.06
C VAL A 466 6.62 -8.88 24.79
N THR A 467 5.83 -9.71 24.13
CA THR A 467 4.70 -10.41 24.72
C THR A 467 4.95 -11.90 24.75
N LEU A 468 4.48 -12.53 25.81
CA LEU A 468 4.49 -13.97 26.01
C LEU A 468 3.05 -14.42 26.15
N GLN A 469 2.67 -15.42 25.36
CA GLN A 469 1.31 -15.94 25.34
C GLN A 469 1.29 -17.36 25.89
N GLY A 470 0.50 -17.55 26.96
CA GLY A 470 0.19 -18.84 27.55
C GLY A 470 -1.32 -19.09 27.60
N THR A 471 -1.71 -20.25 28.11
CA THR A 471 -3.12 -20.69 28.21
C THR A 471 -3.94 -19.87 29.20
N ASN A 472 -3.29 -19.36 30.25
CA ASN A 472 -3.94 -18.61 31.33
C ASN A 472 -3.84 -17.07 31.19
N GLY A 473 -3.16 -16.55 30.16
CA GLY A 473 -3.04 -15.11 29.96
C GLY A 473 -1.87 -14.65 29.09
N LEU A 474 -1.61 -13.34 29.16
CA LEU A 474 -0.54 -12.64 28.44
C LEU A 474 0.38 -11.95 29.45
N PHE A 475 1.69 -12.15 29.32
CA PHE A 475 2.69 -11.42 30.08
C PHE A 475 3.52 -10.56 29.13
N SER A 476 3.64 -9.28 29.44
CA SER A 476 4.35 -8.32 28.58
C SER A 476 5.60 -7.79 29.29
N LEU A 477 6.64 -7.52 28.53
CA LEU A 477 7.89 -6.91 28.97
C LEU A 477 8.17 -5.68 28.11
N GLY A 478 8.44 -4.57 28.77
CA GLY A 478 8.99 -3.39 28.12
C GLY A 478 10.49 -3.27 28.39
N ILE A 479 11.24 -2.95 27.34
CA ILE A 479 12.69 -2.78 27.38
C ILE A 479 13.01 -1.41 26.79
N LEU A 480 13.96 -0.69 27.39
CA LEU A 480 14.53 0.53 26.81
C LEU A 480 16.05 0.44 26.92
N SER A 481 16.76 0.42 25.80
CA SER A 481 18.22 0.32 25.75
C SER A 481 18.81 1.56 25.06
N GLY A 482 19.78 2.19 25.69
CA GLY A 482 20.52 3.34 25.14
C GLY A 482 21.92 2.94 24.70
N GLN A 483 22.37 3.44 23.55
CA GLN A 483 23.71 3.23 22.97
C GLN A 483 24.06 1.74 22.74
N ASP A 484 23.06 0.95 22.32
CA ASP A 484 23.16 -0.49 22.09
C ASP A 484 23.17 -0.85 20.59
N PRO A 485 24.33 -1.03 19.96
CA PRO A 485 24.41 -1.36 18.54
C PRO A 485 23.93 -2.79 18.22
N HIS A 486 23.84 -3.66 19.22
CA HIS A 486 23.42 -5.06 19.08
C HIS A 486 22.01 -5.29 19.64
N PHE A 487 21.21 -4.23 19.77
CA PHE A 487 19.91 -4.31 20.45
C PHE A 487 18.98 -5.35 19.81
N PHE A 488 18.79 -5.28 18.49
CA PHE A 488 17.87 -6.16 17.77
C PHE A 488 18.31 -7.62 17.81
N SER A 489 19.58 -7.90 17.53
CA SER A 489 20.09 -9.27 17.52
C SER A 489 20.02 -9.90 18.91
N ARG A 490 20.41 -9.16 19.95
CA ARG A 490 20.32 -9.56 21.34
C ARG A 490 18.88 -9.83 21.74
N LEU A 491 17.95 -8.92 21.39
CA LEU A 491 16.53 -9.08 21.67
C LEU A 491 15.95 -10.33 21.00
N VAL A 492 16.23 -10.55 19.71
CA VAL A 492 15.77 -11.74 18.96
C VAL A 492 16.36 -13.03 19.52
N ASN A 493 17.62 -13.01 19.96
CA ASN A 493 18.25 -14.17 20.58
C ASN A 493 17.63 -14.48 21.95
N VAL A 494 17.44 -13.45 22.79
CA VAL A 494 16.79 -13.57 24.10
C VAL A 494 15.36 -14.11 23.96
N THR A 495 14.56 -13.59 23.03
CA THR A 495 13.19 -14.08 22.83
C THR A 495 13.15 -15.51 22.33
N LYS A 496 14.07 -15.91 21.44
CA LYS A 496 14.24 -17.31 21.02
C LYS A 496 14.63 -18.22 22.18
N THR A 497 15.55 -17.80 23.05
CA THR A 497 15.94 -18.58 24.23
C THR A 497 14.78 -18.71 25.22
N ILE A 498 14.02 -17.65 25.45
CA ILE A 498 12.81 -17.68 26.28
C ILE A 498 11.80 -18.69 25.74
N GLU A 499 11.50 -18.67 24.44
CA GLU A 499 10.58 -19.63 23.84
C GLU A 499 11.09 -21.08 23.96
N LEU A 500 12.40 -21.31 23.75
CA LEU A 500 13.01 -22.63 23.92
C LEU A 500 12.96 -23.15 25.36
N GLN A 501 13.16 -22.27 26.35
CA GLN A 501 13.17 -22.65 27.76
C GLN A 501 11.76 -22.83 28.33
N THR A 502 10.82 -21.97 27.96
CA THR A 502 9.47 -21.92 28.55
C THR A 502 8.43 -22.71 27.75
N GLY A 503 8.69 -22.97 26.46
CA GLY A 503 7.72 -23.54 25.53
C GLY A 503 6.61 -22.56 25.09
N LEU A 504 6.58 -21.35 25.64
CA LEU A 504 5.60 -20.32 25.31
C LEU A 504 5.98 -19.58 24.02
N ILE A 505 4.96 -19.11 23.28
CA ILE A 505 5.20 -18.22 22.16
C ILE A 505 5.64 -16.86 22.69
N THR A 506 6.81 -16.41 22.24
CA THR A 506 7.36 -15.10 22.56
C THR A 506 7.37 -14.25 21.30
N GLU A 507 6.71 -13.10 21.34
CA GLU A 507 6.54 -12.25 20.17
C GLU A 507 7.05 -10.83 20.48
N ILE A 508 7.91 -10.30 19.60
CA ILE A 508 8.34 -8.91 19.67
C ILE A 508 7.25 -8.08 19.00
N GLN A 509 6.40 -7.41 19.79
CA GLN A 509 5.28 -6.64 19.25
C GLN A 509 5.71 -5.35 18.57
N LYS A 510 6.69 -4.67 19.18
CA LYS A 510 7.10 -3.35 18.75
C LYS A 510 8.55 -3.10 19.10
N ILE A 511 9.26 -2.45 18.20
CA ILE A 511 10.55 -1.80 18.42
C ILE A 511 10.41 -0.37 17.88
N GLU A 512 10.76 0.61 18.71
CA GLU A 512 10.81 2.02 18.35
C GLU A 512 12.24 2.53 18.55
N GLY A 513 12.84 3.03 17.49
CA GLY A 513 14.11 3.73 17.54
C GLY A 513 14.01 5.14 18.13
N GLY A 514 15.17 5.78 18.25
CA GLY A 514 15.30 7.16 18.69
C GLY A 514 14.83 8.14 17.62
N ILE A 515 15.27 9.39 17.71
CA ILE A 515 15.20 10.30 16.57
C ILE A 515 16.59 10.28 15.95
N GLU A 516 16.70 9.82 14.71
CA GLU A 516 17.94 9.97 13.97
C GLU A 516 18.07 11.44 13.57
N GLU A 517 19.12 12.12 14.07
CA GLU A 517 19.49 13.41 13.51
C GLU A 517 19.82 13.19 12.04
N PHE A 518 19.11 13.90 11.15
CA PHE A 518 19.48 14.02 9.76
C PHE A 518 20.93 14.53 9.72
N SER A 519 21.89 13.61 9.65
CA SER A 519 23.26 14.01 9.41
C SER A 519 23.27 14.56 7.99
N ALA A 520 23.46 15.87 7.86
CA ALA A 520 23.37 16.61 6.60
C ALA A 520 24.50 16.27 5.61
N TYR A 521 25.12 15.09 5.72
CA TYR A 521 26.31 14.67 5.01
C TYR A 521 26.19 13.24 4.52
N GLN A 522 25.52 13.09 3.38
CA GLN A 522 25.99 12.19 2.35
C GLN A 522 26.17 12.99 1.06
N GLU A 523 27.22 12.69 0.30
CA GLU A 523 27.44 13.28 -1.02
C GLU A 523 26.18 13.07 -1.86
N GLU A 524 25.48 14.16 -2.16
CA GLU A 524 24.38 14.15 -3.12
C GLU A 524 24.96 13.64 -4.44
N LYS A 525 24.67 12.39 -4.80
CA LYS A 525 24.95 11.91 -6.14
C LYS A 525 23.94 12.59 -7.05
N TRP A 526 24.37 13.66 -7.71
CA TRP A 526 23.60 14.31 -8.77
C TRP A 526 23.56 13.37 -9.97
N TYR A 527 22.36 12.91 -10.31
CA TYR A 527 22.12 12.20 -11.55
C TYR A 527 22.09 13.21 -12.69
N THR A 528 22.89 12.95 -13.72
CA THR A 528 22.99 13.71 -14.96
C THR A 528 22.21 12.99 -16.06
N GLU A 529 21.96 13.66 -17.19
CA GLU A 529 21.37 12.99 -18.36
C GLU A 529 22.20 11.80 -18.86
N ASP A 530 23.53 11.84 -18.67
CA ASP A 530 24.44 10.77 -19.07
C ASP A 530 24.21 9.47 -18.27
N ASP A 531 23.70 9.58 -17.03
CA ASP A 531 23.32 8.41 -16.23
C ASP A 531 22.13 7.65 -16.85
N PHE A 532 21.38 8.28 -17.76
CA PHE A 532 20.27 7.70 -18.51
C PHE A 532 20.57 7.55 -20.02
N ALA A 533 21.83 7.68 -20.43
CA ALA A 533 22.20 7.73 -21.86
C ALA A 533 21.80 6.48 -22.66
N SER A 534 21.75 5.30 -22.03
CA SER A 534 21.29 4.07 -22.69
C SER A 534 19.79 4.11 -23.02
N ASP A 535 18.99 4.58 -22.06
CA ASP A 535 17.54 4.65 -22.19
C ASP A 535 17.15 5.77 -23.16
N ARG A 536 17.89 6.88 -23.13
CA ARG A 536 17.72 7.99 -24.06
C ARG A 536 17.94 7.55 -25.51
N LYS A 537 19.04 6.85 -25.81
CA LYS A 537 19.33 6.38 -27.18
C LYS A 537 18.26 5.43 -27.71
N ALA A 538 17.74 4.54 -26.85
CA ALA A 538 16.66 3.65 -27.23
C ALA A 538 15.36 4.44 -27.53
N GLY A 539 15.03 5.44 -26.71
CA GLY A 539 13.91 6.33 -26.93
C GLY A 539 14.04 7.18 -28.20
N GLU A 540 15.22 7.76 -28.44
CA GLU A 540 15.54 8.52 -29.67
C GLU A 540 15.42 7.65 -30.92
N ALA A 541 15.96 6.43 -30.88
CA ALA A 541 15.87 5.48 -31.99
C ALA A 541 14.42 5.08 -32.27
N GLN A 542 13.63 4.81 -31.22
CA GLN A 542 12.20 4.55 -31.37
C GLN A 542 11.49 5.79 -31.95
N PHE A 543 11.71 6.98 -31.39
CA PHE A 543 11.13 8.24 -31.86
C PHE A 543 11.38 8.46 -33.36
N ALA A 544 12.61 8.25 -33.81
CA ALA A 544 12.99 8.41 -35.21
C ALA A 544 12.38 7.33 -36.14
N ALA A 545 12.15 6.12 -35.64
CA ALA A 545 11.61 5.00 -36.41
C ALA A 545 10.09 5.06 -36.62
N GLN A 546 9.36 5.81 -35.78
CA GLN A 546 7.91 5.90 -35.81
C GLN A 546 7.36 6.34 -37.18
N ARG A 547 6.30 5.65 -37.64
CA ARG A 547 5.61 5.96 -38.90
C ARG A 547 4.09 6.05 -38.68
N PRO A 548 3.56 7.24 -38.34
CA PRO A 548 2.12 7.44 -38.21
C PRO A 548 1.44 7.39 -39.58
N LEU A 549 0.57 6.39 -39.74
CA LEU A 549 -0.18 6.11 -40.96
C LEU A 549 -1.56 6.78 -40.96
N ALA A 550 -2.13 7.02 -39.78
CA ALA A 550 -3.44 7.61 -39.60
C ALA A 550 -3.59 8.21 -38.19
N GLU A 551 -4.71 8.87 -37.93
CA GLU A 551 -5.05 9.48 -36.65
C GLU A 551 -6.42 9.04 -36.18
N GLN A 552 -6.59 9.00 -34.86
CA GLN A 552 -7.84 8.66 -34.23
C GLN A 552 -8.13 9.60 -33.07
N ARG A 553 -9.41 9.99 -32.96
CA ARG A 553 -9.93 10.89 -31.94
C ARG A 553 -11.12 10.27 -31.27
N LEU A 554 -11.12 10.25 -29.95
CA LEU A 554 -12.22 9.80 -29.11
C LEU A 554 -12.76 11.01 -28.35
N TYR A 555 -14.03 11.33 -28.59
CA TYR A 555 -14.76 12.32 -27.81
C TYR A 555 -15.76 11.62 -26.91
N GLN A 556 -15.82 12.06 -25.65
CA GLN A 556 -16.78 11.55 -24.68
C GLN A 556 -17.65 12.71 -24.20
N PHE A 557 -18.95 12.60 -24.41
CA PHE A 557 -19.91 13.65 -24.09
C PHE A 557 -20.91 13.19 -23.03
N ASN A 558 -21.30 14.12 -22.17
CA ASN A 558 -22.47 14.01 -21.33
C ASN A 558 -23.60 14.90 -21.85
N VAL A 559 -24.82 14.37 -21.82
CA VAL A 559 -26.05 15.11 -22.15
C VAL A 559 -26.51 15.86 -20.90
N LEU A 560 -26.41 17.19 -20.95
CA LEU A 560 -26.84 18.07 -19.87
C LEU A 560 -28.35 18.31 -19.89
N SER A 561 -28.93 18.47 -21.09
CA SER A 561 -30.36 18.70 -21.31
C SER A 561 -30.76 18.33 -22.75
N GLY A 562 -32.05 18.12 -22.97
CA GLY A 562 -32.61 17.68 -24.25
C GLY A 562 -32.81 16.17 -24.30
N GLU A 563 -33.64 15.72 -25.25
CA GLU A 563 -33.91 14.30 -25.47
C GLU A 563 -33.05 13.76 -26.61
N ILE A 564 -32.17 12.81 -26.30
CA ILE A 564 -31.43 12.07 -27.33
C ILE A 564 -32.35 11.01 -27.91
N THR A 565 -32.49 11.03 -29.23
CA THR A 565 -33.19 9.98 -29.99
C THR A 565 -32.26 9.41 -31.06
N SER A 566 -32.53 8.20 -31.52
CA SER A 566 -31.79 7.62 -32.64
C SER A 566 -31.82 8.50 -33.89
N PHE A 567 -32.93 9.22 -34.13
CA PHE A 567 -33.05 10.18 -35.22
C PHE A 567 -32.04 11.33 -35.10
N VAL A 568 -31.92 11.92 -33.90
CA VAL A 568 -30.98 13.01 -33.62
C VAL A 568 -29.54 12.54 -33.83
N LEU A 569 -29.18 11.37 -33.30
CA LEU A 569 -27.84 10.79 -33.48
C LEU A 569 -27.53 10.46 -34.95
N ARG A 570 -28.48 9.89 -35.70
CA ARG A 570 -28.33 9.65 -37.14
C ARG A 570 -28.14 10.96 -37.90
N ALA A 571 -28.87 12.00 -37.55
CA ALA A 571 -28.78 13.30 -38.20
C ALA A 571 -27.39 13.93 -37.99
N PHE A 572 -26.85 13.87 -36.77
CA PHE A 572 -25.50 14.36 -36.47
C PHE A 572 -24.45 13.69 -37.36
N VAL A 573 -24.49 12.35 -37.41
CA VAL A 573 -23.52 11.59 -38.17
C VAL A 573 -23.72 11.78 -39.67
N SER A 574 -24.97 11.85 -40.15
CA SER A 574 -25.26 12.11 -41.57
C SER A 574 -24.73 13.46 -42.04
N GLU A 575 -24.85 14.48 -41.19
CA GLU A 575 -24.37 15.83 -41.49
C GLU A 575 -22.84 15.92 -41.47
N ILE A 576 -22.20 15.25 -40.50
CA ILE A 576 -20.75 15.03 -40.50
C ILE A 576 -20.31 14.37 -41.80
N LEU A 577 -21.08 13.39 -42.27
CA LEU A 577 -20.72 12.55 -43.40
C LEU A 577 -21.20 13.09 -44.76
N ALA A 578 -21.99 14.16 -44.80
CA ALA A 578 -22.59 14.72 -46.02
C ALA A 578 -21.57 15.16 -47.08
N LYS A 579 -20.29 15.29 -46.68
CA LYS A 579 -19.18 15.64 -47.58
C LYS A 579 -18.50 14.45 -48.25
N HIS A 580 -18.78 13.21 -47.84
CA HIS A 580 -18.07 12.02 -48.33
C HIS A 580 -18.90 11.23 -49.33
N THR A 581 -18.29 10.88 -50.47
CA THR A 581 -19.00 10.37 -51.68
C THR A 581 -19.26 8.86 -51.70
N SER A 582 -18.90 8.10 -50.66
CA SER A 582 -19.09 6.64 -50.63
C SER A 582 -19.24 6.11 -49.21
N LEU A 583 -20.42 6.30 -48.62
CA LEU A 583 -20.68 5.98 -47.22
C LEU A 583 -21.44 4.67 -47.04
N LYS A 584 -20.90 3.77 -46.21
CA LYS A 584 -21.65 2.62 -45.69
C LYS A 584 -21.97 2.86 -44.23
N VAL A 585 -23.26 2.96 -43.89
CA VAL A 585 -23.73 3.16 -42.52
C VAL A 585 -24.46 1.92 -42.05
N HIS A 586 -24.20 1.52 -40.81
CA HIS A 586 -24.94 0.49 -40.11
C HIS A 586 -25.32 0.98 -38.71
N VAL A 587 -26.50 0.58 -38.27
CA VAL A 587 -27.09 1.03 -37.01
C VAL A 587 -27.65 -0.18 -36.27
N LEU A 588 -27.44 -0.22 -34.95
CA LEU A 588 -28.06 -1.17 -34.05
C LEU A 588 -28.88 -0.41 -32.99
N GLU A 589 -30.19 -0.66 -32.97
CA GLU A 589 -31.16 -0.02 -32.07
C GLU A 589 -31.67 -0.97 -30.96
N ASP A 590 -31.32 -2.26 -31.03
CA ASP A 590 -31.80 -3.32 -30.12
C ASP A 590 -30.70 -3.86 -29.18
N ILE A 591 -29.73 -3.03 -28.79
CA ILE A 591 -28.71 -3.39 -27.79
C ILE A 591 -29.05 -2.67 -26.49
N GLY A 592 -29.80 -3.36 -25.62
CA GLY A 592 -30.27 -2.79 -24.36
C GLY A 592 -31.23 -1.63 -24.62
N ILE A 593 -30.93 -0.46 -24.03
CA ILE A 593 -31.62 0.82 -24.35
C ILE A 593 -30.72 1.79 -25.11
N GLY A 594 -29.51 1.37 -25.49
CA GLY A 594 -28.53 2.21 -26.15
C GLY A 594 -28.70 2.29 -27.67
N TYR A 595 -27.78 3.03 -28.29
CA TYR A 595 -27.75 3.21 -29.73
C TYR A 595 -26.31 3.15 -30.23
N ILE A 596 -26.06 2.32 -31.25
CA ILE A 596 -24.74 2.19 -31.85
C ILE A 596 -24.84 2.47 -33.35
N LEU A 597 -23.96 3.32 -33.85
CA LEU A 597 -23.81 3.62 -35.27
C LEU A 597 -22.35 3.45 -35.68
N GLY A 598 -22.14 2.66 -36.73
CA GLY A 598 -20.84 2.58 -37.40
C GLY A 598 -20.97 3.07 -38.84
N ALA A 599 -20.03 3.90 -39.27
CA ALA A 599 -19.95 4.41 -40.62
C ALA A 599 -18.54 4.24 -41.19
N LEU A 600 -18.46 3.81 -42.46
CA LEU A 600 -17.22 3.64 -43.21
C LEU A 600 -17.25 4.52 -44.46
N SER A 601 -16.13 5.19 -44.74
CA SER A 601 -15.90 5.96 -45.97
C SER A 601 -14.52 5.66 -46.56
N SER A 602 -14.19 6.29 -47.68
CA SER A 602 -12.84 6.22 -48.24
C SER A 602 -11.78 6.92 -47.38
N GLU A 603 -12.21 7.85 -46.51
CA GLU A 603 -11.33 8.68 -45.70
C GLU A 603 -11.14 8.14 -44.28
N GLY A 604 -11.99 7.21 -43.83
CA GLY A 604 -11.87 6.60 -42.51
C GLY A 604 -13.16 5.97 -41.98
N SER A 605 -13.33 6.02 -40.66
CA SER A 605 -14.47 5.40 -39.96
C SER A 605 -14.98 6.27 -38.82
N ILE A 606 -16.28 6.24 -38.57
CA ILE A 606 -16.92 6.85 -37.41
C ILE A 606 -17.69 5.77 -36.65
N VAL A 607 -17.48 5.71 -35.34
CA VAL A 607 -18.25 4.87 -34.42
C VAL A 607 -18.85 5.77 -33.35
N LEU A 608 -20.17 5.76 -33.24
CA LEU A 608 -20.92 6.46 -32.20
C LEU A 608 -21.58 5.41 -31.30
N VAL A 609 -21.38 5.54 -30.00
CA VAL A 609 -22.04 4.71 -28.98
C VAL A 609 -22.75 5.63 -28.00
N TRP A 610 -24.06 5.45 -27.85
CA TRP A 610 -24.87 6.08 -26.82
C TRP A 610 -25.32 5.02 -25.82
N ASP A 611 -25.14 5.30 -24.53
CA ASP A 611 -25.45 4.38 -23.45
C ASP A 611 -26.96 4.13 -23.24
N GLY A 612 -27.81 4.92 -23.91
CA GLY A 612 -29.27 4.92 -23.73
C GLY A 612 -29.75 5.87 -22.64
N MET A 613 -28.82 6.63 -22.06
CA MET A 613 -29.05 7.59 -20.99
C MET A 613 -28.37 8.91 -21.34
N LYS A 614 -27.23 9.23 -20.70
CA LYS A 614 -26.61 10.56 -20.76
C LYS A 614 -25.24 10.55 -21.43
N HIS A 615 -24.67 9.41 -21.78
CA HIS A 615 -23.29 9.34 -22.23
C HIS A 615 -23.18 8.97 -23.71
N ILE A 616 -22.39 9.72 -24.47
CA ILE A 616 -22.14 9.49 -25.90
C ILE A 616 -20.63 9.44 -26.12
N ASP A 617 -20.13 8.31 -26.62
CA ASP A 617 -18.78 8.20 -27.17
C ASP A 617 -18.82 8.36 -28.69
N LEU A 618 -17.92 9.18 -29.22
CA LEU A 618 -17.72 9.38 -30.65
C LEU A 618 -16.25 9.11 -30.98
N ASN A 619 -15.99 7.97 -31.61
CA ASN A 619 -14.68 7.53 -32.07
C ASN A 619 -14.55 7.77 -33.58
N ILE A 620 -13.63 8.64 -33.95
CA ILE A 620 -13.38 9.08 -35.32
C ILE A 620 -11.97 8.65 -35.70
N PHE A 621 -11.85 7.94 -36.82
CA PHE A 621 -10.57 7.58 -37.41
C PHE A 621 -10.48 8.17 -38.81
N GLY A 622 -9.32 8.73 -39.15
CA GLY A 622 -9.03 9.28 -40.48
C GLY A 622 -7.60 8.97 -40.92
N TYR A 623 -7.41 8.69 -42.21
CA TYR A 623 -6.06 8.52 -42.79
C TYR A 623 -5.28 9.83 -42.88
N GLU A 624 -5.99 10.95 -42.98
CA GLU A 624 -5.44 12.30 -43.05
C GLU A 624 -5.93 13.14 -41.87
N THR A 625 -5.03 13.93 -41.28
CA THR A 625 -5.29 14.82 -40.14
C THR A 625 -6.38 15.86 -40.45
N GLU A 626 -6.49 16.30 -41.71
CA GLU A 626 -7.51 17.28 -42.11
C GLU A 626 -8.93 16.71 -42.01
N THR A 627 -9.11 15.41 -42.30
CA THR A 627 -10.42 14.75 -42.21
C THR A 627 -10.92 14.72 -40.77
N SER A 628 -10.06 14.39 -39.80
CA SER A 628 -10.42 14.38 -38.38
C SER A 628 -10.66 15.80 -37.86
N SER A 629 -9.81 16.78 -38.21
CA SER A 629 -9.91 18.15 -37.68
C SER A 629 -11.11 18.93 -38.18
N GLN A 630 -11.65 18.55 -39.34
CA GLN A 630 -12.89 19.14 -39.81
C GLN A 630 -14.10 18.81 -38.93
N LEU A 631 -14.01 17.86 -38.00
CA LEU A 631 -15.13 17.41 -37.17
C LEU A 631 -15.15 18.03 -35.76
N GLU A 632 -14.06 18.66 -35.37
CA GLU A 632 -13.94 19.33 -34.07
C GLU A 632 -14.98 20.44 -33.86
N GLY A 633 -15.65 20.39 -32.71
CA GLY A 633 -16.65 21.38 -32.29
C GLY A 633 -17.93 21.41 -33.16
N LYS A 634 -18.03 20.61 -34.21
CA LYS A 634 -19.26 20.51 -35.02
C LYS A 634 -20.32 19.70 -34.31
N PHE A 635 -19.95 18.61 -33.64
CA PHE A 635 -20.89 17.72 -32.97
C PHE A 635 -21.74 18.45 -31.92
N GLU A 636 -21.12 19.26 -31.06
CA GLU A 636 -21.83 20.07 -30.06
C GLU A 636 -22.72 21.14 -30.70
N LYS A 637 -22.23 21.81 -31.76
CA LYS A 637 -23.01 22.82 -32.50
C LYS A 637 -24.25 22.22 -33.15
N TYR A 638 -24.13 21.04 -33.72
CA TYR A 638 -25.27 20.31 -34.29
C TYR A 638 -26.19 19.78 -33.20
N ALA A 639 -25.68 19.36 -32.05
CA ALA A 639 -26.55 19.00 -30.92
C ALA A 639 -27.46 20.14 -30.50
N LEU A 640 -26.91 21.36 -30.44
CA LEU A 640 -27.69 22.56 -30.11
C LEU A 640 -28.81 22.85 -31.13
N THR A 641 -28.68 22.47 -32.41
CA THR A 641 -29.77 22.67 -33.39
C THR A 641 -30.98 21.78 -33.13
N TYR A 642 -30.82 20.73 -32.32
CA TYR A 642 -31.88 19.82 -31.87
C TYR A 642 -32.27 20.02 -30.40
N ASP A 643 -31.91 21.18 -29.82
CA ASP A 643 -32.14 21.49 -28.39
C ASP A 643 -31.49 20.49 -27.42
N VAL A 644 -30.39 19.87 -27.86
CA VAL A 644 -29.56 18.98 -27.05
C VAL A 644 -28.31 19.74 -26.62
N LYS A 645 -28.11 19.84 -25.30
CA LYS A 645 -26.90 20.43 -24.74
C LYS A 645 -25.94 19.32 -24.32
N LEU A 646 -24.77 19.29 -24.96
CA LEU A 646 -23.68 18.39 -24.63
C LEU A 646 -22.60 19.10 -23.82
N GLU A 647 -21.91 18.33 -22.98
CA GLU A 647 -20.66 18.71 -22.30
C GLU A 647 -19.60 17.68 -22.65
N MET A 648 -18.48 18.12 -23.22
CA MET A 648 -17.32 17.26 -23.45
C MET A 648 -16.64 16.94 -22.12
N MET A 649 -16.64 15.65 -21.76
CA MET A 649 -16.03 15.14 -20.53
C MET A 649 -14.57 14.78 -20.72
N ALA A 650 -14.25 14.22 -21.88
CA ALA A 650 -12.90 13.81 -22.23
C ALA A 650 -12.70 13.88 -23.76
N TYR A 651 -11.45 14.09 -24.13
CA TYR A 651 -10.95 14.12 -25.50
C TYR A 651 -9.59 13.43 -25.51
N ASP A 652 -9.47 12.37 -26.29
CA ASP A 652 -8.22 11.66 -26.53
C ASP A 652 -7.90 11.69 -28.03
N GLU A 653 -6.66 12.02 -28.35
CA GLU A 653 -6.10 11.97 -29.69
C GLU A 653 -4.86 11.08 -29.68
N PHE A 654 -4.81 10.13 -30.60
CA PHE A 654 -3.68 9.23 -30.70
C PHE A 654 -3.43 8.77 -32.13
N PRO A 655 -2.16 8.54 -32.49
CA PRO A 655 -1.78 8.10 -33.82
C PRO A 655 -2.02 6.61 -34.01
N ARG A 656 -2.11 6.20 -35.28
CA ARG A 656 -2.11 4.81 -35.74
C ARG A 656 -0.91 4.59 -36.64
N GLY A 657 -0.16 3.50 -36.46
CA GLY A 657 0.97 3.21 -37.31
C GLY A 657 1.90 2.12 -36.79
N VAL A 658 3.07 2.03 -37.43
CA VAL A 658 4.09 1.00 -37.17
C VAL A 658 5.27 1.58 -36.40
N GLU A 659 6.10 0.68 -35.86
CA GLU A 659 7.26 0.96 -35.01
C GLU A 659 6.86 1.59 -33.67
N ARG A 660 5.80 1.06 -33.05
CA ARG A 660 5.29 1.51 -31.74
C ARG A 660 5.03 3.02 -31.71
N VAL A 661 4.22 3.47 -32.65
CA VAL A 661 3.84 4.87 -32.84
C VAL A 661 3.10 5.41 -31.61
N VAL A 662 3.58 6.55 -31.12
CA VAL A 662 2.97 7.33 -30.02
C VAL A 662 2.88 8.83 -30.35
N ASN A 663 3.58 9.28 -31.41
CA ASN A 663 3.52 10.66 -31.90
C ASN A 663 2.66 10.77 -33.16
N ILE A 664 1.94 11.88 -33.29
CA ILE A 664 1.20 12.19 -34.52
C ILE A 664 2.16 12.69 -35.60
N ARG A 665 1.69 12.75 -36.86
CA ARG A 665 2.55 13.08 -38.01
C ARG A 665 3.22 14.44 -37.87
N GLN A 666 2.48 15.42 -37.35
CA GLN A 666 2.95 16.79 -37.15
C GLN A 666 4.15 16.88 -36.20
N ASP A 667 4.14 16.09 -35.11
CA ASP A 667 5.23 16.06 -34.12
C ASP A 667 6.56 15.63 -34.76
N LEU A 668 6.49 14.59 -35.60
CA LEU A 668 7.66 14.04 -36.29
C LEU A 668 8.15 14.96 -37.40
N GLU A 669 7.27 15.69 -38.08
CA GLU A 669 7.65 16.66 -39.11
C GLU A 669 8.42 17.85 -38.52
N VAL A 670 7.97 18.39 -37.40
CA VAL A 670 8.68 19.45 -36.67
C VAL A 670 10.09 18.98 -36.29
N TRP A 671 10.21 17.78 -35.74
CA TRP A 671 11.51 17.22 -35.38
C TRP A 671 12.40 16.99 -36.60
N ARG A 672 11.87 16.44 -37.70
CA ARG A 672 12.64 16.22 -38.94
C ARG A 672 13.17 17.53 -39.50
N ASN A 673 12.35 18.58 -39.50
CA ASN A 673 12.78 19.90 -39.96
C ASN A 673 13.90 20.46 -39.09
N LEU A 674 13.75 20.40 -37.76
CA LEU A 674 14.80 20.84 -36.82
C LEU A 674 16.09 20.02 -36.95
N SER A 675 15.98 18.71 -37.17
CA SER A 675 17.13 17.82 -37.34
C SER A 675 17.90 18.03 -38.65
N ASN A 676 17.25 18.57 -39.67
CA ASN A 676 17.89 18.92 -40.95
C ASN A 676 18.57 20.30 -40.90
N GLU A 677 18.21 21.14 -39.93
CA GLU A 677 18.80 22.47 -39.72
C GLU A 677 20.02 22.46 -38.78
N LEU A 678 20.17 21.41 -37.97
CA LEU A 678 21.32 21.13 -37.11
C LEU A 678 22.37 20.27 -37.83
#